data_AF-A0A7V6KSI1-F1
#
_entry.id   AF-A0A7V6KSI1-F1
#
_cell.length_a   1.000
_cell.length_b   1.000
_cell.length_c   1.000
_cell.angle_alpha   90.00
_cell.angle_beta   90.00
_cell.angle_gamma   90.00
#
_symmetry.space_group_name_H-M   'P 1'
#
loop_
_entity.id
_entity.type
_entity.pdbx_description
1 polymer ?
#
loop_
_entity_poly.entity_id
_entity_poly.type
_entity_poly.pdbx_seq_one_letter_code
_entity_poly.pdbx_strand_id
1 'polypeptide(L)'
;MGLTNQSTGIGIIDRMIEIKSTSPEDFIIALAGNPNTGKSTVFNSLTGLKQHTGNWPGKTVTNAQGRYSYRERNYTLVDLPGTYSILANSVEEQIARDFICFGNPQVTIVVMDATCLERNLNLALQILEITDRVVLCVNLMDEARRKNISINLNKLSEILGVPVVGTSARNGEGLDNLKNAVEKVALGKIKPNPNSIAYNDKVQGGIEELTPYINSKIGDRIDNSWLALRLIDRDNSLLESISNFLKLDLMQNRVISEKLLDIWERLSRDGYTEETLRDNIVTSLIKESEIISKSVVTNIKNQKNLDYKIDNILTSKTFGFPIMIALLGIIFWITIVGANYPSEMLAKGFFWIEEQLLVLFSYLKTPPWIHEILVLGMYRTLAWVVSVMLPPMAIFFPIFTLLEDLGYLPRIAFNLDYYFKKACTHGKQALTMCMGFGCNAAGVIACRIIDSPRERLIGIITNNFVPCNGRFPILIAMAGMFIAGFAGIFGAFAATLSILVAIVLGIFITLIISRILSKTILKGLPSTFTLELPPYRKPQIGRIIIRSIFDRTLFVLGRAVVVAAPAGAVIWIMGNINLGGISLLVHCARFFDPFARLIGLDGYIFMAFILGLPANEIVIPILIMSYMSKGSMLELSSLNEMKELFINNGWTWMTAVCTMIFTLNHWPCATTLLTIRKETQSWKWTWISFIVPTITGIIICFIVAQTARILGIV
;
A
#
# COMPACT_ATOMS: atom_id res chain seq x y z
N MET A 1 12.90 5.85 2.04
CA MET A 1 14.11 5.03 2.27
C MET A 1 13.90 3.75 1.47
N GLY A 2 14.70 3.55 0.42
CA GLY A 2 14.47 2.53 -0.59
C GLY A 2 15.20 1.22 -0.29
N LEU A 3 14.63 0.12 -0.77
CA LEU A 3 15.16 -1.23 -0.73
C LEU A 3 16.49 -1.29 -1.50
N THR A 4 17.60 -1.28 -0.77
CA THR A 4 18.92 -1.64 -1.30
C THR A 4 19.25 -3.06 -0.88
N ASN A 5 20.20 -3.72 -1.54
CA ASN A 5 20.73 -5.02 -1.14
C ASN A 5 21.32 -5.03 0.30
N GLN A 6 21.56 -3.84 0.89
CA GLN A 6 21.94 -3.67 2.29
C GLN A 6 20.74 -3.74 3.27
N SER A 7 19.51 -3.87 2.75
CA SER A 7 18.26 -3.85 3.51
C SER A 7 17.64 -5.24 3.67
N THR A 8 18.36 -6.29 3.28
CA THR A 8 17.93 -7.70 3.30
C THR A 8 19.14 -8.61 3.53
N GLY A 9 18.98 -9.66 4.34
CA GLY A 9 20.01 -10.68 4.59
C GLY A 9 21.01 -10.34 5.71
N ILE A 10 22.19 -10.97 5.65
CA ILE A 10 23.23 -11.06 6.69
C ILE A 10 23.68 -9.69 7.25
N GLY A 11 23.69 -8.62 6.45
CA GLY A 11 24.07 -7.28 6.92
C GLY A 11 23.12 -6.67 7.96
N ILE A 12 21.92 -7.22 8.12
CA ILE A 12 20.99 -6.88 9.21
C ILE A 12 21.43 -7.56 10.51
N ILE A 13 21.94 -8.79 10.45
CA ILE A 13 22.35 -9.59 11.61
C ILE A 13 23.50 -8.89 12.37
N ASP A 14 24.52 -8.41 11.64
CA ASP A 14 25.62 -7.64 12.23
C ASP A 14 25.16 -6.33 12.90
N ARG A 15 24.10 -5.68 12.37
CA ARG A 15 23.52 -4.49 12.99
C ARG A 15 22.52 -4.78 14.11
N MET A 16 21.93 -5.98 14.15
CA MET A 16 20.96 -6.39 15.16
C MET A 16 21.61 -6.85 16.47
N ILE A 17 22.83 -7.38 16.38
CA ILE A 17 23.57 -7.90 17.54
C ILE A 17 24.34 -6.79 18.28
N GLU A 18 24.49 -5.58 17.71
CA GLU A 18 24.89 -4.39 18.47
C GLU A 18 23.74 -3.91 19.40
N ILE A 19 23.40 -4.74 20.38
CA ILE A 19 22.61 -4.32 21.52
C ILE A 19 23.49 -3.34 22.29
N LYS A 20 23.13 -2.06 22.29
CA LYS A 20 23.78 -1.06 23.13
C LYS A 20 23.37 -1.35 24.58
N SER A 21 24.02 -2.29 25.27
CA SER A 21 23.93 -2.38 26.72
C SER A 21 24.83 -1.31 27.32
N THR A 22 24.33 -0.61 28.34
CA THR A 22 25.13 0.40 29.08
C THR A 22 25.93 -0.25 30.19
N SER A 23 25.48 -1.42 30.64
CA SER A 23 26.15 -2.27 31.62
C SER A 23 25.95 -3.75 31.25
N PRO A 24 26.88 -4.65 31.61
CA PRO A 24 26.71 -6.09 31.47
C PRO A 24 25.59 -6.67 32.37
N GLU A 25 24.97 -5.86 33.24
CA GLU A 25 23.89 -6.25 34.16
C GLU A 25 22.48 -5.93 33.61
N ASP A 26 22.38 -5.25 32.46
CA ASP A 26 21.09 -4.89 31.85
C ASP A 26 20.38 -6.16 31.31
N PHE A 27 19.13 -6.39 31.72
CA PHE A 27 18.33 -7.51 31.18
C PHE A 27 17.78 -7.15 29.79
N ILE A 28 17.98 -8.05 28.82
CA ILE A 28 17.47 -7.94 27.46
C ILE A 28 16.14 -8.70 27.38
N ILE A 29 15.11 -7.99 26.95
CA ILE A 29 13.76 -8.52 26.78
C ILE A 29 13.36 -8.43 25.31
N ALA A 30 12.95 -9.55 24.72
CA ALA A 30 12.34 -9.58 23.40
C ALA A 30 10.83 -9.30 23.52
N LEU A 31 10.29 -8.42 22.66
CA LEU A 31 8.86 -8.19 22.55
C LEU A 31 8.36 -8.75 21.20
N ALA A 32 7.67 -9.89 21.25
CA ALA A 32 7.09 -10.57 20.11
C ALA A 32 5.55 -10.47 20.13
N GLY A 33 4.90 -10.73 18.99
CA GLY A 33 3.44 -10.77 18.89
C GLY A 33 2.94 -10.54 17.47
N ASN A 34 1.70 -10.92 17.22
CA ASN A 34 1.08 -10.70 15.91
C ASN A 34 0.98 -9.20 15.56
N PRO A 35 0.88 -8.86 14.27
CA PRO A 35 0.49 -7.51 13.88
C PRO A 35 -0.81 -7.08 14.57
N ASN A 36 -0.90 -5.80 14.92
CA ASN A 36 -2.09 -5.16 15.51
C ASN A 36 -2.54 -5.65 16.89
N THR A 37 -1.75 -6.45 17.63
CA THR A 37 -2.07 -6.86 19.02
C THR A 37 -1.85 -5.77 20.07
N GLY A 38 -1.43 -4.58 19.64
CA GLY A 38 -1.03 -3.48 20.52
C GLY A 38 0.39 -3.60 21.06
N LYS A 39 1.25 -4.45 20.46
CA LYS A 39 2.69 -4.56 20.75
C LYS A 39 3.41 -3.22 20.89
N SER A 40 3.30 -2.33 19.89
CA SER A 40 3.95 -1.00 19.96
C SER A 40 3.32 -0.09 21.04
N THR A 41 2.05 -0.32 21.40
CA THR A 41 1.42 0.37 22.54
C THR A 41 2.02 -0.10 23.86
N VAL A 42 2.20 -1.42 24.05
CA VAL A 42 2.89 -1.99 25.21
C VAL A 42 4.33 -1.47 25.28
N PHE A 43 5.05 -1.47 24.16
CA PHE A 43 6.41 -0.94 24.06
C PHE A 43 6.49 0.53 24.50
N ASN A 44 5.62 1.39 23.99
CA ASN A 44 5.57 2.80 24.35
C ASN A 44 5.22 3.02 25.82
N SER A 45 4.22 2.31 26.32
CA SER A 45 3.78 2.47 27.71
C SER A 45 4.83 1.97 28.71
N LEU A 46 5.67 1.00 28.34
CA LEU A 46 6.78 0.53 29.18
C LEU A 46 7.99 1.49 29.12
N THR A 47 8.34 1.99 27.93
CA THR A 47 9.59 2.74 27.70
C THR A 47 9.44 4.25 27.76
N GLY A 48 8.21 4.79 27.74
CA GLY A 48 7.94 6.22 27.65
C GLY A 48 8.25 6.85 26.27
N LEU A 49 8.75 6.06 25.31
CA LEU A 49 9.01 6.52 23.95
C LEU A 49 7.71 6.67 23.16
N LYS A 50 7.73 7.53 22.14
CA LYS A 50 6.61 7.71 21.18
C LYS A 50 6.93 7.00 19.87
N GLN A 51 7.02 5.68 19.86
CA GLN A 51 7.09 4.90 18.62
C GLN A 51 5.73 4.92 17.91
N HIS A 52 5.75 5.06 16.58
CA HIS A 52 4.54 4.97 15.78
C HIS A 52 4.13 3.49 15.59
N THR A 53 2.91 3.16 16.00
CA THR A 53 2.27 1.85 15.76
C THR A 53 2.03 1.65 14.27
N GLY A 54 2.70 0.68 13.63
CA GLY A 54 2.35 0.22 12.29
C GLY A 54 3.43 -0.61 11.61
N ASN A 55 3.06 -1.80 11.12
CA ASN A 55 3.84 -2.59 10.18
C ASN A 55 3.74 -1.93 8.80
N TRP A 56 4.59 -0.93 8.52
CA TRP A 56 4.69 -0.34 7.19
C TRP A 56 5.81 -1.04 6.42
N PRO A 57 5.51 -1.75 5.33
CA PRO A 57 6.57 -2.39 4.56
C PRO A 57 7.37 -1.30 3.84
N GLY A 58 8.67 -1.23 4.10
CA GLY A 58 9.58 -0.21 3.55
C GLY A 58 10.16 0.78 4.57
N LYS A 59 9.91 0.61 5.87
CA LYS A 59 10.92 1.02 6.86
C LYS A 59 11.97 -0.08 6.92
N THR A 60 13.26 0.28 6.91
CA THR A 60 14.33 -0.65 7.29
C THR A 60 13.94 -1.29 8.62
N VAL A 61 14.02 -2.62 8.72
CA VAL A 61 13.71 -3.38 9.94
C VAL A 61 14.79 -3.08 10.99
N THR A 62 14.80 -1.86 11.50
CA THR A 62 15.57 -1.47 12.66
C THR A 62 14.71 -1.83 13.85
N ASN A 63 15.05 -2.93 14.54
CA ASN A 63 14.39 -3.29 15.80
C ASN A 63 14.46 -2.07 16.73
N ALA A 64 13.28 -1.55 17.11
CA ALA A 64 13.22 -0.42 18.00
C ALA A 64 13.66 -0.87 19.38
N GLN A 65 14.69 -0.23 19.93
CA GLN A 65 15.16 -0.49 21.29
C GLN A 65 14.66 0.62 22.20
N GLY A 66 14.15 0.25 23.37
CA GLY A 66 13.73 1.18 24.40
C GLY A 66 14.15 0.67 25.76
N ARG A 67 14.29 1.57 26.73
CA ARG A 67 14.75 1.21 28.07
C ARG A 67 13.73 1.65 29.10
N TYR A 68 13.62 0.87 30.16
CA TYR A 68 12.87 1.24 31.35
C TYR A 68 13.56 0.70 32.60
N SER A 69 13.36 1.40 33.72
CA SER A 69 13.85 0.99 35.03
C SER A 69 12.71 0.44 35.88
N TYR A 70 12.94 -0.67 36.58
CA TYR A 70 12.00 -1.23 37.54
C TYR A 70 12.77 -1.81 38.73
N ARG A 71 12.41 -1.40 39.96
CA ARG A 71 13.06 -1.83 41.23
C ARG A 71 14.60 -1.77 41.16
N GLU A 72 15.12 -0.59 40.80
CA GLU A 72 16.57 -0.29 40.72
C GLU A 72 17.36 -1.10 39.68
N ARG A 73 16.68 -1.76 38.73
CA ARG A 73 17.30 -2.47 37.62
C ARG A 73 16.85 -1.94 36.28
N ASN A 74 17.76 -2.03 35.31
CA ASN A 74 17.53 -1.58 33.95
C ASN A 74 17.15 -2.74 33.04
N TYR A 75 16.12 -2.51 32.24
CA TYR A 75 15.60 -3.46 31.26
C TYR A 75 15.64 -2.83 29.88
N THR A 76 16.30 -3.51 28.95
CA THR A 76 16.35 -3.14 27.53
C THR A 76 15.32 -3.96 26.78
N LEU A 77 14.28 -3.29 26.29
CA LEU A 77 13.21 -3.90 25.51
C LEU A 77 13.51 -3.77 24.02
N VAL A 78 13.52 -4.88 23.31
CA VAL A 78 13.73 -4.95 21.86
C VAL A 78 12.40 -5.30 21.19
N ASP A 79 11.88 -4.37 20.40
CA ASP A 79 10.65 -4.56 19.64
C ASP A 79 10.93 -5.38 18.37
N LEU A 80 10.43 -6.61 18.34
CA LEU A 80 10.55 -7.46 17.14
C LEU A 80 9.47 -7.10 16.13
N PRO A 81 9.70 -7.33 14.82
CA PRO A 81 8.64 -7.20 13.81
C PRO A 81 7.41 -8.02 14.20
N GLY A 82 6.21 -7.50 13.92
CA GLY A 82 4.99 -8.26 14.18
C GLY A 82 4.84 -9.38 13.17
N THR A 83 4.73 -10.63 13.62
CA THR A 83 4.75 -11.84 12.79
C THR A 83 3.57 -12.76 13.11
N TYR A 84 3.11 -13.58 12.17
CA TYR A 84 2.04 -14.57 12.43
C TYR A 84 2.60 -15.96 12.73
N SER A 85 3.82 -16.22 12.29
CA SER A 85 4.50 -17.49 12.40
C SER A 85 6.01 -17.23 12.48
N ILE A 86 6.73 -18.19 13.04
CA ILE A 86 8.19 -18.24 13.06
C ILE A 86 8.70 -19.12 11.90
N LEU A 87 7.80 -19.88 11.26
CA LEU A 87 8.03 -20.59 10.00
C LEU A 87 8.17 -19.55 8.88
N ALA A 88 9.40 -19.10 8.66
CA ALA A 88 9.65 -17.82 8.03
C ALA A 88 9.42 -17.84 6.51
N ASN A 89 8.42 -17.08 6.05
CA ASN A 89 8.16 -16.83 4.62
C ASN A 89 8.48 -15.38 4.23
N SER A 90 8.84 -14.55 5.21
CA SER A 90 9.17 -13.13 5.04
C SER A 90 10.44 -12.75 5.79
N VAL A 91 11.07 -11.65 5.38
CA VAL A 91 12.30 -11.13 6.01
C VAL A 91 12.02 -10.73 7.47
N GLU A 92 10.84 -10.19 7.74
CA GLU A 92 10.40 -9.81 9.08
C GLU A 92 10.25 -11.03 10.02
N GLU A 93 9.70 -12.14 9.50
CA GLU A 93 9.60 -13.40 10.24
C GLU A 93 10.97 -14.01 10.50
N GLN A 94 11.86 -14.00 9.51
CA GLN A 94 13.25 -14.44 9.69
C GLN A 94 13.95 -13.65 10.80
N ILE A 95 13.76 -12.33 10.81
CA ILE A 95 14.35 -11.44 11.83
C ILE A 95 13.82 -11.75 13.23
N ALA A 96 12.51 -11.92 13.39
CA ALA A 96 11.92 -12.23 14.70
C ALA A 96 12.39 -13.60 15.20
N ARG A 97 12.40 -14.60 14.31
CA ARG A 97 12.90 -15.94 14.58
C ARG A 97 14.35 -15.92 15.05
N ASP A 98 15.22 -15.34 14.23
CA ASP A 98 16.67 -15.36 14.47
C ASP A 98 17.00 -14.62 15.77
N PHE A 99 16.30 -13.53 16.11
CA PHE A 99 16.49 -12.87 17.40
C PHE A 99 16.03 -13.72 18.59
N ILE A 100 14.89 -14.41 18.48
CA ILE A 100 14.39 -15.29 19.55
C ILE A 100 15.33 -16.49 19.76
N CYS A 101 15.80 -17.11 18.68
CA CYS A 101 16.70 -18.27 18.75
C CYS A 101 18.14 -17.88 19.16
N PHE A 102 18.65 -16.77 18.66
CA PHE A 102 20.10 -16.47 18.68
C PHE A 102 20.46 -15.20 19.45
N GLY A 103 19.50 -14.32 19.72
CA GLY A 103 19.70 -13.07 20.46
C GLY A 103 19.86 -13.24 21.97
N ASN A 104 19.73 -14.47 22.49
CA ASN A 104 19.81 -14.81 23.92
C ASN A 104 19.00 -13.86 24.84
N PRO A 105 17.71 -13.59 24.56
CA PRO A 105 16.89 -12.78 25.46
C PRO A 105 16.75 -13.48 26.82
N GLN A 106 16.84 -12.72 27.92
CA GLN A 106 16.56 -13.28 29.25
C GLN A 106 15.07 -13.52 29.47
N VAL A 107 14.20 -12.77 28.79
CA VAL A 107 12.75 -13.00 28.76
C VAL A 107 12.19 -12.63 27.38
N THR A 108 11.28 -13.44 26.87
CA THR A 108 10.48 -13.13 25.69
C THR A 108 9.03 -12.84 26.10
N ILE A 109 8.59 -11.60 25.91
CA ILE A 109 7.19 -11.21 26.10
C ILE A 109 6.44 -11.45 24.80
N VAL A 110 5.39 -12.28 24.84
CA VAL A 110 4.51 -12.50 23.68
C VAL A 110 3.20 -11.75 23.90
N VAL A 111 2.96 -10.72 23.07
CA VAL A 111 1.77 -9.89 23.14
C VAL A 111 0.66 -10.47 22.27
N MET A 112 -0.45 -10.84 22.91
CA MET A 112 -1.62 -11.44 22.28
C MET A 112 -2.83 -10.51 22.40
N ASP A 113 -3.69 -10.51 21.38
CA ASP A 113 -4.99 -9.80 21.42
C ASP A 113 -6.05 -10.64 22.15
N ALA A 114 -6.58 -10.12 23.26
CA ALA A 114 -7.67 -10.72 24.04
C ALA A 114 -8.93 -10.99 23.19
N THR A 115 -9.21 -10.18 22.17
CA THR A 115 -10.41 -10.31 21.34
C THR A 115 -10.32 -11.42 20.30
N CYS A 116 -9.10 -11.90 20.00
CA CYS A 116 -8.81 -12.93 18.99
C CYS A 116 -7.74 -13.92 19.51
N LEU A 117 -7.93 -14.45 20.71
CA LEU A 117 -6.91 -15.26 21.41
C LEU A 117 -6.43 -16.48 20.59
N GLU A 118 -7.34 -17.24 20.01
CA GLU A 118 -7.05 -18.44 19.17
C GLU A 118 -5.98 -18.18 18.10
N ARG A 119 -6.11 -17.08 17.36
CA ARG A 119 -5.17 -16.72 16.29
C ARG A 119 -3.78 -16.36 16.83
N ASN A 120 -3.74 -15.74 18.00
CA ASN A 120 -2.50 -15.29 18.63
C ASN A 120 -1.76 -16.42 19.34
N LEU A 121 -2.49 -17.43 19.82
CA LEU A 121 -1.92 -18.62 20.43
C LEU A 121 -1.02 -19.38 19.47
N ASN A 122 -1.30 -19.38 18.16
CA ASN A 122 -0.44 -20.04 17.18
C ASN A 122 1.02 -19.55 17.25
N LEU A 123 1.25 -18.24 17.30
CA LEU A 123 2.60 -17.69 17.45
C LEU A 123 3.16 -17.98 18.85
N ALA A 124 2.35 -17.84 19.90
CA ALA A 124 2.79 -18.08 21.26
C ALA A 124 3.28 -19.51 21.47
N LEU A 125 2.54 -20.50 20.95
CA LEU A 125 2.91 -21.92 20.97
C LEU A 125 4.25 -22.16 20.27
N GLN A 126 4.46 -21.59 19.09
CA GLN A 126 5.75 -21.72 18.38
C GLN A 126 6.93 -21.09 19.15
N ILE A 127 6.71 -19.98 19.87
CA ILE A 127 7.74 -19.37 20.72
C ILE A 127 8.05 -20.27 21.92
N LEU A 128 7.02 -20.87 22.52
CA LEU A 128 7.14 -21.77 23.66
C LEU A 128 7.92 -23.05 23.33
N GLU A 129 7.94 -23.48 22.06
CA GLU A 129 8.81 -24.57 21.62
C GLU A 129 10.29 -24.16 21.52
N ILE A 130 10.58 -22.87 21.32
CA ILE A 130 11.95 -22.37 21.13
C ILE A 130 12.61 -22.03 22.46
N THR A 131 11.85 -21.45 23.40
CA THR A 131 12.38 -20.97 24.67
C THR A 131 11.38 -21.14 25.81
N ASP A 132 11.89 -21.52 26.97
CA ASP A 132 11.17 -21.62 28.23
C ASP A 132 11.01 -20.27 28.95
N ARG A 133 11.77 -19.23 28.57
CA ARG A 133 11.77 -17.92 29.25
C ARG A 133 10.69 -16.97 28.73
N VAL A 134 9.43 -17.41 28.75
CA VAL A 134 8.31 -16.68 28.15
C VAL A 134 7.38 -16.07 29.19
N VAL A 135 6.90 -14.86 28.91
CA VAL A 135 5.77 -14.22 29.62
C VAL A 135 4.70 -13.83 28.61
N LEU A 136 3.48 -14.28 28.83
CA LEU A 136 2.36 -13.98 27.94
C LEU A 136 1.63 -12.72 28.39
N CYS A 137 1.50 -11.75 27.48
CA CYS A 137 0.79 -10.50 27.70
C CYS A 137 -0.51 -10.51 26.88
N VAL A 138 -1.64 -10.79 27.52
CA VAL A 138 -2.97 -10.74 26.91
C VAL A 138 -3.46 -9.29 26.95
N ASN A 139 -3.23 -8.55 25.87
CA ASN A 139 -3.55 -7.12 25.76
C ASN A 139 -4.96 -6.90 25.20
N LEU A 140 -5.44 -5.64 25.21
CA LEU A 140 -6.78 -5.25 24.76
C LEU A 140 -7.92 -5.82 25.64
N MET A 141 -7.66 -6.02 26.94
CA MET A 141 -8.65 -6.49 27.90
C MET A 141 -9.86 -5.54 28.06
N ASP A 142 -9.70 -4.26 27.75
CA ASP A 142 -10.80 -3.29 27.68
C ASP A 142 -11.70 -3.52 26.46
N GLU A 143 -11.14 -3.84 25.30
CA GLU A 143 -11.91 -4.19 24.11
C GLU A 143 -12.60 -5.56 24.26
N ALA A 144 -11.93 -6.53 24.89
CA ALA A 144 -12.53 -7.82 25.21
C ALA A 144 -13.75 -7.67 26.13
N ARG A 145 -13.64 -6.85 27.20
CA ARG A 145 -14.78 -6.50 28.07
C ARG A 145 -15.91 -5.84 27.29
N ARG A 146 -15.63 -4.91 26.38
CA ARG A 146 -16.65 -4.28 25.51
C ARG A 146 -17.35 -5.27 24.59
N LYS A 147 -16.64 -6.32 24.13
CA LYS A 147 -17.18 -7.40 23.30
C LYS A 147 -17.81 -8.54 24.13
N ASN A 148 -17.95 -8.39 25.45
CA ASN A 148 -18.43 -9.42 26.39
C ASN A 148 -17.62 -10.72 26.34
N ILE A 149 -16.32 -10.62 26.04
CA ILE A 149 -15.36 -11.73 26.07
C ILE A 149 -14.72 -11.76 27.45
N SER A 150 -14.85 -12.88 28.15
CA SER A 150 -14.17 -13.13 29.42
C SER A 150 -13.13 -14.23 29.24
N ILE A 151 -11.89 -13.97 29.67
CA ILE A 151 -10.75 -14.87 29.53
C ILE A 151 -10.26 -15.26 30.92
N ASN A 152 -10.19 -16.57 31.17
CA ASN A 152 -9.59 -17.08 32.40
C ASN A 152 -8.06 -17.15 32.26
N LEU A 153 -7.39 -16.08 32.72
CA LEU A 153 -5.92 -15.95 32.63
C LEU A 153 -5.18 -17.00 33.49
N ASN A 154 -5.74 -17.38 34.64
CA ASN A 154 -5.14 -18.38 35.52
C ASN A 154 -5.13 -19.75 34.84
N LYS A 155 -6.28 -20.15 34.30
CA LYS A 155 -6.40 -21.41 33.55
C LYS A 155 -5.49 -21.42 32.31
N LEU A 156 -5.37 -20.29 31.61
CA LEU A 156 -4.44 -20.17 30.48
C LEU A 156 -2.98 -20.34 30.93
N SER A 157 -2.61 -19.79 32.09
CA SER A 157 -1.28 -19.94 32.68
C SER A 157 -0.99 -21.38 33.09
N GLU A 158 -1.96 -22.08 33.67
CA GLU A 158 -1.85 -23.51 34.03
C GLU A 158 -1.70 -24.40 32.79
N ILE A 159 -2.50 -24.18 31.75
CA ILE A 159 -2.45 -24.98 30.50
C ILE A 159 -1.15 -24.77 29.74
N LEU A 160 -0.60 -23.55 29.72
CA LEU A 160 0.61 -23.25 28.96
C LEU A 160 1.90 -23.42 29.78
N GLY A 161 1.81 -23.53 31.10
CA GLY A 161 2.97 -23.66 31.99
C GLY A 161 3.82 -22.38 32.12
N VAL A 162 3.29 -21.23 31.71
CA VAL A 162 3.99 -19.94 31.70
C VAL A 162 3.16 -18.81 32.33
N PRO A 163 3.78 -17.76 32.89
CA PRO A 163 3.06 -16.63 33.46
C PRO A 163 2.23 -15.88 32.40
N VAL A 164 0.94 -15.67 32.70
CA VAL A 164 0.00 -14.92 31.85
C VAL A 164 -0.46 -13.66 32.58
N VAL A 165 -0.34 -12.50 31.94
CA VAL A 165 -0.79 -11.21 32.46
C VAL A 165 -1.74 -10.54 31.50
N GLY A 166 -2.92 -10.14 31.98
CA GLY A 166 -3.89 -9.35 31.24
C GLY A 166 -3.57 -7.86 31.32
N THR A 167 -3.58 -7.15 30.19
CA THR A 167 -3.26 -5.72 30.14
C THR A 167 -4.26 -4.92 29.28
N SER A 168 -4.39 -3.64 29.60
CA SER A 168 -4.92 -2.61 28.69
C SER A 168 -3.87 -1.52 28.57
N ALA A 169 -2.91 -1.73 27.68
CA ALA A 169 -1.71 -0.90 27.60
C ALA A 169 -1.99 0.59 27.33
N ARG A 170 -3.11 0.91 26.68
CA ARG A 170 -3.55 2.28 26.41
C ARG A 170 -3.99 3.01 27.68
N ASN A 171 -4.59 2.30 28.63
CA ASN A 171 -5.11 2.84 29.88
C ASN A 171 -4.13 2.66 31.05
N GLY A 172 -2.99 2.01 30.82
CA GLY A 172 -1.99 1.70 31.85
C GLY A 172 -2.31 0.49 32.74
N GLU A 173 -3.47 -0.15 32.56
CA GLU A 173 -3.90 -1.28 33.40
C GLU A 173 -3.04 -2.53 33.16
N GLY A 174 -2.58 -3.17 34.23
CA GLY A 174 -1.85 -4.45 34.20
C GLY A 174 -0.37 -4.36 33.83
N LEU A 175 0.16 -3.17 33.49
CA LEU A 175 1.56 -3.02 33.08
C LEU A 175 2.56 -3.27 34.22
N ASP A 176 2.23 -2.88 35.46
CA ASP A 176 3.11 -3.16 36.60
C ASP A 176 3.12 -4.64 36.97
N ASN A 177 2.00 -5.35 36.76
CA ASN A 177 1.94 -6.81 36.91
C ASN A 177 2.82 -7.50 35.85
N LEU A 178 2.83 -6.96 34.61
CA LEU A 178 3.69 -7.45 33.54
C LEU A 178 5.17 -7.25 33.89
N LYS A 179 5.57 -6.05 34.36
CA LYS A 179 6.94 -5.79 34.83
C LYS A 179 7.38 -6.75 35.94
N ASN A 180 6.50 -7.00 36.91
CA ASN A 180 6.77 -7.94 38.00
C ASN A 180 6.92 -9.40 37.51
N ALA A 181 6.09 -9.83 36.55
CA ALA A 181 6.22 -11.17 35.95
C ALA A 181 7.53 -11.33 35.18
N VAL A 182 7.90 -10.32 34.38
CA VAL A 182 9.16 -10.28 33.63
C VAL A 182 10.36 -10.31 34.57
N GLU A 183 10.37 -9.51 35.64
CA GLU A 183 11.44 -9.54 36.64
C GLU A 183 11.59 -10.93 37.27
N LYS A 184 10.48 -11.59 37.63
CA LYS A 184 10.52 -12.92 38.26
C LYS A 184 11.09 -13.99 37.33
N VAL A 185 10.77 -13.95 36.04
CA VAL A 185 11.32 -14.88 35.04
C VAL A 185 12.77 -14.55 34.74
N ALA A 186 13.12 -13.27 34.56
CA ALA A 186 14.48 -12.82 34.30
C ALA A 186 15.46 -13.23 35.41
N LEU A 187 15.00 -13.22 36.67
CA LEU A 187 15.79 -13.63 37.83
C LEU A 187 15.73 -15.13 38.14
N GLY A 188 15.02 -15.92 37.34
CA GLY A 188 14.83 -17.35 37.58
C GLY A 188 14.05 -17.69 38.85
N LYS A 189 13.32 -16.72 39.44
CA LYS A 189 12.40 -16.96 40.58
C LYS A 189 11.20 -17.78 40.14
N ILE A 190 10.76 -17.57 38.90
CA ILE A 190 9.84 -18.44 38.18
C ILE A 190 10.65 -19.07 37.06
N LYS A 191 10.71 -20.39 37.04
CA LYS A 191 11.20 -21.16 35.89
C LYS A 191 9.95 -21.66 35.15
N PRO A 192 9.55 -21.00 34.06
CA PRO A 192 8.41 -21.49 33.30
C PRO A 192 8.76 -22.87 32.73
N ASN A 193 7.76 -23.75 32.66
CA ASN A 193 7.94 -25.09 32.10
C ASN A 193 6.84 -25.28 31.05
N PRO A 194 7.07 -24.83 29.81
CA PRO A 194 6.06 -24.91 28.76
C PRO A 194 5.61 -26.35 28.53
N ASN A 195 4.31 -26.56 28.38
CA ASN A 195 3.80 -27.87 28.00
C ASN A 195 4.19 -28.17 26.55
N SER A 196 4.79 -29.34 26.30
CA SER A 196 5.18 -29.77 24.97
C SER A 196 3.95 -30.00 24.09
N ILE A 197 4.01 -29.54 22.84
CA ILE A 197 2.93 -29.71 21.87
C ILE A 197 2.96 -31.16 21.36
N ALA A 198 1.82 -31.84 21.46
CA ALA A 198 1.69 -33.19 20.93
C ALA A 198 1.49 -33.15 19.41
N TYR A 199 2.49 -33.59 18.67
CA TYR A 199 2.37 -33.82 17.23
C TYR A 199 1.75 -35.19 16.94
N ASN A 200 1.42 -35.45 15.67
CA ASN A 200 0.98 -36.79 15.24
C ASN A 200 2.03 -37.83 15.67
N ASP A 201 1.58 -38.98 16.18
CA ASP A 201 2.41 -40.10 16.68
C ASP A 201 3.64 -40.40 15.81
N LYS A 202 3.50 -40.28 14.49
CA LYS A 202 4.60 -40.51 13.53
C LYS A 202 5.69 -39.43 13.58
N VAL A 203 5.28 -38.16 13.62
CA VAL A 203 6.21 -37.02 13.73
C VAL A 203 6.84 -37.02 15.12
N GLN A 204 6.03 -37.28 16.14
CA GLN A 204 6.48 -37.39 17.53
C GLN A 204 7.53 -38.50 17.70
N GLY A 205 7.31 -39.68 17.12
CA GLY A 205 8.30 -40.76 17.14
C GLY A 205 9.62 -40.40 16.44
N GLY A 206 9.56 -39.60 15.37
CA GLY A 206 10.77 -39.07 14.72
C GLY A 206 11.53 -38.06 15.59
N ILE A 207 10.82 -37.18 16.30
CA ILE A 207 11.42 -36.22 17.24
C ILE A 207 12.12 -36.96 18.38
N GLU A 208 11.45 -37.93 19.01
CA GLU A 208 11.98 -38.71 20.13
C GLU A 208 13.21 -39.54 19.72
N GLU A 209 13.21 -40.08 18.50
CA GLU A 209 14.35 -40.83 17.97
C GLU A 209 15.57 -39.93 17.73
N LEU A 210 15.38 -38.70 17.24
CA LEU A 210 16.47 -37.81 16.84
C LEU A 210 17.05 -37.00 18.01
N THR A 211 16.23 -36.66 19.01
CA THR A 211 16.58 -35.79 20.14
C THR A 211 17.86 -36.22 20.91
N PRO A 212 18.09 -37.51 21.23
CA PRO A 212 19.30 -37.94 21.94
C PRO A 212 20.60 -37.64 21.17
N TYR A 213 20.57 -37.78 19.84
CA TYR A 213 21.74 -37.54 18.99
C TYR A 213 22.06 -36.05 18.88
N ILE A 214 21.03 -35.21 18.83
CA ILE A 214 21.16 -33.75 18.83
C ILE A 214 21.73 -33.26 20.17
N ASN A 215 21.17 -33.74 21.27
CA ASN A 215 21.60 -33.36 22.61
C ASN A 215 23.10 -33.64 22.83
N SER A 216 23.60 -34.78 22.33
CA SER A 216 25.01 -35.15 22.43
C SER A 216 25.99 -34.16 21.75
N LYS A 217 25.50 -33.31 20.84
CA LYS A 217 26.32 -32.36 20.06
C LYS A 217 26.11 -30.91 20.44
N ILE A 218 24.88 -30.52 20.78
CA ILE A 218 24.50 -29.12 20.97
C ILE A 218 24.32 -28.76 22.45
N GLY A 219 24.01 -29.73 23.31
CA GLY A 219 23.66 -29.48 24.71
C GLY A 219 22.43 -28.59 24.83
N ASP A 220 22.43 -27.67 25.80
CA ASP A 220 21.30 -26.79 26.12
C ASP A 220 21.34 -25.44 25.39
N ARG A 221 22.01 -25.34 24.23
CA ARG A 221 22.10 -24.07 23.49
C ARG A 221 20.78 -23.69 22.82
N ILE A 222 20.02 -24.67 22.36
CA ILE A 222 18.71 -24.55 21.70
C ILE A 222 17.87 -25.74 22.18
N ASP A 223 16.55 -25.59 22.22
CA ASP A 223 15.67 -26.73 22.50
C ASP A 223 15.89 -27.87 21.48
N ASN A 224 16.25 -29.04 22.01
CA ASN A 224 16.64 -30.19 21.20
C ASN A 224 15.44 -30.80 20.45
N SER A 225 14.23 -30.75 21.03
CA SER A 225 13.01 -31.29 20.44
C SER A 225 12.54 -30.41 19.28
N TRP A 226 12.59 -29.09 19.45
CA TRP A 226 12.32 -28.13 18.39
C TRP A 226 13.32 -28.29 17.24
N LEU A 227 14.61 -28.41 17.54
CA LEU A 227 15.62 -28.61 16.52
C LEU A 227 15.44 -29.94 15.76
N ALA A 228 15.03 -31.01 16.45
CA ALA A 228 14.69 -32.28 15.83
C ALA A 228 13.53 -32.12 14.84
N LEU A 229 12.45 -31.44 15.25
CA LEU A 229 11.31 -31.14 14.39
C LEU A 229 11.74 -30.36 13.14
N ARG A 230 12.63 -29.37 13.28
CA ARG A 230 13.11 -28.56 12.14
C ARG A 230 14.02 -29.32 11.18
N LEU A 231 14.80 -30.27 11.67
CA LEU A 231 15.57 -31.17 10.81
C LEU A 231 14.67 -32.11 10.02
N ILE A 232 13.58 -32.58 10.61
CA ILE A 232 12.59 -33.44 9.93
C ILE A 232 11.83 -32.65 8.85
N ASP A 233 11.49 -31.38 9.12
CA ASP A 233 10.78 -30.46 8.21
C ASP A 233 11.59 -30.05 6.95
N ARG A 234 12.93 -30.18 7.00
CA ARG A 234 13.86 -29.83 5.89
C ARG A 234 13.70 -28.41 5.35
N ASP A 235 13.43 -27.43 6.22
CA ASP A 235 13.47 -26.01 5.81
C ASP A 235 14.93 -25.55 5.61
N ASN A 236 15.40 -25.58 4.36
CA ASN A 236 16.77 -25.23 4.00
C ASN A 236 17.20 -23.83 4.46
N SER A 237 16.30 -22.84 4.45
CA SER A 237 16.64 -21.48 4.88
C SER A 237 16.88 -21.41 6.38
N LEU A 238 16.08 -22.14 7.16
CA LEU A 238 16.26 -22.23 8.60
C LEU A 238 17.49 -23.05 8.97
N LEU A 239 17.72 -24.17 8.29
CA LEU A 239 18.89 -25.02 8.54
C LEU A 239 20.20 -24.27 8.27
N GLU A 240 20.24 -23.41 7.26
CA GLU A 240 21.39 -22.53 6.98
C GLU A 240 21.59 -21.48 8.09
N SER A 241 20.53 -20.85 8.59
CA SER A 241 20.64 -19.93 9.74
C SER A 241 21.14 -20.64 11.00
N ILE A 242 20.63 -21.85 11.29
CA ILE A 242 21.02 -22.65 12.46
C ILE A 242 22.48 -23.11 12.34
N SER A 243 22.91 -23.59 11.17
CA SER A 243 24.28 -24.07 10.96
C SER A 243 25.30 -22.93 11.11
N ASN A 244 24.98 -21.75 10.58
CA ASN A 244 25.80 -20.55 10.73
C ASN A 244 25.92 -20.11 12.20
N PHE A 245 24.81 -20.13 12.96
CA PHE A 245 24.82 -19.77 14.37
C PHE A 245 25.61 -20.76 15.23
N LEU A 246 25.34 -22.07 15.06
CA LEU A 246 26.03 -23.13 15.80
C LEU A 246 27.49 -23.28 15.36
N LYS A 247 27.87 -22.69 14.21
CA LYS A 247 29.13 -22.93 13.49
C LYS A 247 29.37 -24.42 13.23
N LEU A 248 28.28 -25.16 13.04
CA LEU A 248 28.25 -26.61 12.98
C LEU A 248 27.09 -27.04 12.08
N ASP A 249 27.41 -27.75 11.01
CA ASP A 249 26.42 -28.28 10.09
C ASP A 249 25.97 -29.68 10.56
N LEU A 250 24.75 -29.76 11.10
CA LEU A 250 24.19 -31.00 11.61
C LEU A 250 23.91 -32.02 10.50
N MET A 251 23.71 -31.56 9.25
CA MET A 251 23.48 -32.42 8.09
C MET A 251 24.77 -33.10 7.60
N GLN A 252 25.94 -32.65 8.06
CA GLN A 252 27.21 -33.34 7.77
C GLN A 252 27.50 -34.49 8.73
N ASN A 253 26.76 -34.59 9.84
CA ASN A 253 26.92 -35.68 10.79
C ASN A 253 26.26 -36.95 10.24
N ARG A 254 27.08 -37.96 9.91
CA ARG A 254 26.63 -39.24 9.34
C ARG A 254 25.48 -39.88 10.13
N VAL A 255 25.55 -39.88 11.45
CA VAL A 255 24.53 -40.53 12.30
C VAL A 255 23.19 -39.81 12.22
N ILE A 256 23.20 -38.48 12.29
CA ILE A 256 21.99 -37.65 12.22
C ILE A 256 21.37 -37.78 10.82
N SER A 257 22.19 -37.73 9.78
CA SER A 257 21.74 -37.82 8.39
C SER A 257 21.18 -39.20 8.03
N GLU A 258 21.81 -40.29 8.49
CA GLU A 258 21.28 -41.65 8.33
C GLU A 258 19.92 -41.82 9.04
N LYS A 259 19.79 -41.31 10.27
CA LYS A 259 18.53 -41.34 11.01
C LYS A 259 17.43 -40.50 10.35
N LEU A 260 17.76 -39.31 9.87
CA LEU A 260 16.83 -38.46 9.13
C LEU A 260 16.35 -39.12 7.84
N LEU A 261 17.23 -39.85 7.13
CA LEU A 261 16.84 -40.61 5.95
C LEU A 261 15.87 -41.74 6.30
N ASP A 262 16.14 -42.51 7.36
CA ASP A 262 15.25 -43.59 7.81
C ASP A 262 13.87 -43.09 8.29
N ILE A 263 13.84 -41.96 9.01
CA ILE A 263 12.59 -41.29 9.39
C ILE A 263 11.82 -40.85 8.13
N TRP A 264 12.52 -40.26 7.15
CA TRP A 264 11.90 -39.83 5.90
C TRP A 264 11.40 -40.99 5.05
N GLU A 265 12.12 -42.11 4.98
CA GLU A 265 11.64 -43.31 4.29
C GLU A 265 10.34 -43.84 4.90
N ARG A 266 10.24 -43.86 6.24
CA ARG A 266 9.01 -44.24 6.96
C ARG A 266 7.86 -43.28 6.65
N LEU A 267 8.11 -41.97 6.76
CA LEU A 267 7.11 -40.94 6.44
C LEU A 267 6.64 -41.03 4.98
N SER A 268 7.55 -41.24 4.03
CA SER A 268 7.21 -41.36 2.62
C SER A 268 6.41 -42.63 2.30
N ARG A 269 6.69 -43.77 2.96
CA ARG A 269 5.85 -44.98 2.84
C ARG A 269 4.41 -44.74 3.29
N ASP A 270 4.22 -43.82 4.22
CA ASP A 270 2.93 -43.41 4.76
C ASP A 270 2.26 -42.27 3.97
N GLY A 271 2.82 -41.88 2.82
CA GLY A 271 2.25 -40.87 1.94
C GLY A 271 2.58 -39.42 2.31
N TYR A 272 3.54 -39.18 3.21
CA TYR A 272 4.02 -37.83 3.50
C TYR A 272 4.99 -37.33 2.42
N THR A 273 4.76 -36.09 2.00
CA THR A 273 5.69 -35.25 1.22
C THR A 273 6.15 -34.09 2.11
N GLU A 274 7.14 -33.32 1.68
CA GLU A 274 7.60 -32.12 2.42
C GLU A 274 6.46 -31.11 2.65
N GLU A 275 5.59 -30.92 1.65
CA GLU A 275 4.44 -30.03 1.77
C GLU A 275 3.39 -30.59 2.74
N THR A 276 3.02 -31.87 2.63
CA THR A 276 1.99 -32.45 3.51
C THR A 276 2.47 -32.58 4.95
N LEU A 277 3.77 -32.77 5.19
CA LEU A 277 4.35 -32.76 6.53
C LEU A 277 4.21 -31.37 7.17
N ARG A 278 4.58 -30.30 6.45
CA ARG A 278 4.41 -28.91 6.93
C ARG A 278 2.96 -28.59 7.24
N ASP A 279 2.06 -28.95 6.34
CA ASP A 279 0.62 -28.75 6.53
C ASP A 279 0.12 -29.46 7.79
N ASN A 280 0.62 -30.67 8.09
CA ASN A 280 0.29 -31.39 9.31
C ASN A 280 0.83 -30.70 10.57
N ILE A 281 2.09 -30.26 10.58
CA ILE A 281 2.69 -29.53 11.70
C ILE A 281 1.88 -28.27 12.01
N VAL A 282 1.58 -27.47 10.98
CA VAL A 282 0.78 -26.25 11.11
C VAL A 282 -0.65 -26.57 11.57
N THR A 283 -1.25 -27.65 11.05
CA THR A 283 -2.60 -28.08 11.46
C THR A 283 -2.65 -28.48 12.94
N SER A 284 -1.63 -29.18 13.45
CA SER A 284 -1.55 -29.54 14.87
C SER A 284 -1.46 -28.30 15.76
N LEU A 285 -0.63 -27.31 15.41
CA LEU A 285 -0.50 -26.05 16.15
C LEU A 285 -1.82 -25.25 16.19
N ILE A 286 -2.54 -25.21 15.06
CA ILE A 286 -3.82 -24.52 14.96
C ILE A 286 -4.89 -25.24 15.80
N LYS A 287 -4.96 -26.58 15.72
CA LYS A 287 -5.90 -27.37 16.53
C LYS A 287 -5.66 -27.18 18.03
N GLU A 288 -4.39 -27.19 18.45
CA GLU A 288 -4.05 -26.98 19.85
C GLU A 288 -4.44 -25.56 20.31
N SER A 289 -4.16 -24.54 19.48
CA SER A 289 -4.60 -23.17 19.74
C SER A 289 -6.12 -23.05 19.90
N GLU A 290 -6.89 -23.79 19.08
CA GLU A 290 -8.36 -23.84 19.15
C GLU A 290 -8.85 -24.50 20.45
N ILE A 291 -8.26 -25.64 20.84
CA ILE A 291 -8.59 -26.38 22.07
C ILE A 291 -8.34 -25.49 23.29
N ILE A 292 -7.16 -24.89 23.37
CA ILE A 292 -6.77 -24.01 24.47
C ILE A 292 -7.73 -22.82 24.54
N SER A 293 -7.96 -22.13 23.42
CA SER A 293 -8.86 -20.97 23.32
C SER A 293 -10.28 -21.30 23.80
N LYS A 294 -10.86 -22.42 23.32
CA LYS A 294 -12.20 -22.87 23.74
C LYS A 294 -12.28 -23.16 25.24
N SER A 295 -11.19 -23.62 25.84
CA SER A 295 -11.17 -23.97 27.26
C SER A 295 -11.08 -22.75 28.20
N VAL A 296 -10.54 -21.62 27.73
CA VAL A 296 -10.26 -20.42 28.53
C VAL A 296 -11.16 -19.23 28.22
N VAL A 297 -11.75 -19.18 27.03
CA VAL A 297 -12.61 -18.08 26.59
C VAL A 297 -14.08 -18.43 26.82
N THR A 298 -14.78 -17.56 27.55
CA THR A 298 -16.23 -17.61 27.72
C THR A 298 -16.85 -16.38 27.06
N ASN A 299 -17.88 -16.60 26.24
CA ASN A 299 -18.53 -15.53 25.49
C ASN A 299 -20.01 -15.41 25.91
N ILE A 300 -20.40 -14.25 26.44
CA ILE A 300 -21.79 -13.96 26.79
C ILE A 300 -22.46 -13.34 25.55
N LYS A 301 -23.12 -14.18 24.74
CA LYS A 301 -24.01 -13.85 23.60
C LYS A 301 -23.45 -12.95 22.47
N ASN A 302 -23.19 -13.60 21.33
CA ASN A 302 -23.70 -13.31 19.98
C ASN A 302 -24.03 -11.84 19.56
N GLN A 303 -23.10 -10.90 19.73
CA GLN A 303 -23.19 -9.55 19.11
C GLN A 303 -22.77 -9.50 17.62
N LYS A 304 -22.57 -10.65 16.96
CA LYS A 304 -22.04 -10.74 15.57
C LYS A 304 -23.05 -10.39 14.44
N ASN A 305 -24.28 -9.96 14.73
CA ASN A 305 -25.32 -9.93 13.68
C ASN A 305 -25.30 -8.74 12.72
N LEU A 306 -24.81 -7.55 13.10
CA LEU A 306 -24.88 -6.37 12.22
C LEU A 306 -23.71 -6.34 11.23
N ASP A 307 -22.47 -6.43 11.72
CA ASP A 307 -21.26 -6.45 10.89
C ASP A 307 -21.29 -7.61 9.88
N TYR A 308 -21.73 -8.80 10.31
CA TYR A 308 -21.85 -9.98 9.43
C TYR A 308 -22.93 -9.80 8.35
N LYS A 309 -24.05 -9.15 8.67
CA LYS A 309 -25.09 -8.83 7.67
C LYS A 309 -24.59 -7.81 6.66
N ILE A 310 -23.88 -6.77 7.12
CA ILE A 310 -23.31 -5.74 6.25
C ILE A 310 -22.23 -6.38 5.36
N ASP A 311 -21.31 -7.14 5.92
CA ASP A 311 -20.25 -7.81 5.17
C ASP A 311 -20.85 -8.78 4.14
N ASN A 312 -21.85 -9.59 4.48
CA ASN A 312 -22.51 -10.46 3.50
C ASN A 312 -23.09 -9.72 2.28
N ILE A 313 -23.59 -8.49 2.46
CA ILE A 313 -24.08 -7.68 1.34
C ILE A 313 -22.91 -7.10 0.57
N LEU A 314 -21.97 -6.45 1.27
CA LEU A 314 -20.85 -5.72 0.68
C LEU A 314 -19.82 -6.63 0.01
N THR A 315 -19.65 -7.86 0.48
CA THR A 315 -18.73 -8.85 -0.09
C THR A 315 -19.42 -9.88 -0.99
N SER A 316 -20.72 -9.72 -1.24
CA SER A 316 -21.43 -10.61 -2.17
C SER A 316 -20.92 -10.42 -3.60
N LYS A 317 -20.88 -11.49 -4.38
CA LYS A 317 -20.49 -11.44 -5.81
C LYS A 317 -21.48 -10.63 -6.66
N THR A 318 -22.75 -10.57 -6.24
CA THR A 318 -23.84 -9.92 -6.97
C THR A 318 -24.04 -8.46 -6.57
N PHE A 319 -24.05 -8.13 -5.28
CA PHE A 319 -24.25 -6.75 -4.81
C PHE A 319 -22.94 -6.01 -4.51
N GLY A 320 -21.83 -6.70 -4.28
CA GLY A 320 -20.55 -6.07 -3.94
C GLY A 320 -20.03 -5.12 -5.02
N PHE A 321 -20.02 -5.54 -6.30
CA PHE A 321 -19.57 -4.69 -7.41
C PHE A 321 -20.52 -3.51 -7.69
N PRO A 322 -21.86 -3.69 -7.79
CA PRO A 322 -22.77 -2.57 -7.96
C PRO A 322 -22.69 -1.55 -6.83
N ILE A 323 -22.64 -1.99 -5.56
CA ILE A 323 -22.54 -1.08 -4.42
C ILE A 323 -21.22 -0.32 -4.45
N MET A 324 -20.12 -0.98 -4.80
CA MET A 324 -18.81 -0.33 -4.97
C MET A 324 -18.84 0.75 -6.06
N ILE A 325 -19.38 0.45 -7.24
CA ILE A 325 -19.48 1.40 -8.34
C ILE A 325 -20.41 2.57 -7.98
N ALA A 326 -21.56 2.29 -7.35
CA ALA A 326 -22.50 3.30 -6.92
C ALA A 326 -21.88 4.23 -5.87
N LEU A 327 -21.20 3.69 -4.87
CA LEU A 327 -20.54 4.46 -3.82
C LEU A 327 -19.40 5.33 -4.38
N LEU A 328 -18.56 4.77 -5.25
CA LEU A 328 -17.54 5.56 -5.96
C LEU A 328 -18.18 6.68 -6.81
N GLY A 329 -19.28 6.37 -7.50
CA GLY A 329 -20.05 7.36 -8.27
C GLY A 329 -20.58 8.51 -7.43
N ILE A 330 -21.13 8.22 -6.24
CA ILE A 330 -21.59 9.24 -5.29
C ILE A 330 -20.42 10.12 -4.83
N ILE A 331 -19.26 9.52 -4.51
CA ILE A 331 -18.08 10.27 -4.10
C ILE A 331 -17.61 11.20 -5.22
N PHE A 332 -17.53 10.71 -6.46
CA PHE A 332 -17.14 11.55 -7.60
C PHE A 332 -18.14 12.66 -7.85
N TRP A 333 -19.43 12.38 -7.76
CA TRP A 333 -20.47 13.38 -7.93
C TRP A 333 -20.33 14.50 -6.88
N ILE A 334 -20.20 14.13 -5.59
CA ILE A 334 -19.97 15.10 -4.50
C ILE A 334 -18.67 15.89 -4.75
N THR A 335 -17.61 15.21 -5.18
CA THR A 335 -16.30 15.82 -5.39
C THR A 335 -16.33 16.82 -6.54
N ILE A 336 -16.89 16.45 -7.70
CA ILE A 336 -16.90 17.29 -8.90
C ILE A 336 -17.84 18.48 -8.71
N VAL A 337 -19.10 18.20 -8.33
CA VAL A 337 -20.09 19.27 -8.13
C VAL A 337 -19.71 20.18 -6.97
N GLY A 338 -19.25 19.58 -5.86
CA GLY A 338 -18.82 20.33 -4.68
C GLY A 338 -17.55 21.14 -4.90
N ALA A 339 -16.63 20.69 -5.77
CA ALA A 339 -15.40 21.41 -6.06
C ALA A 339 -15.59 22.59 -7.02
N ASN A 340 -16.59 22.58 -7.91
CA ASN A 340 -16.79 23.66 -8.87
C ASN A 340 -16.93 25.04 -8.17
N TYR A 341 -17.72 25.12 -7.09
CA TYR A 341 -17.92 26.37 -6.34
C TYR A 341 -16.62 26.99 -5.78
N PRO A 342 -15.82 26.28 -4.96
CA PRO A 342 -14.54 26.80 -4.47
C PRO A 342 -13.51 27.01 -5.59
N SER A 343 -13.51 26.18 -6.64
CA SER A 343 -12.62 26.36 -7.79
C SER A 343 -12.88 27.69 -8.51
N GLU A 344 -14.15 28.01 -8.78
CA GLU A 344 -14.53 29.29 -9.39
C GLU A 344 -14.18 30.48 -8.49
N MET A 345 -14.36 30.34 -7.17
CA MET A 345 -14.01 31.40 -6.21
C MET A 345 -12.51 31.66 -6.19
N LEU A 346 -11.68 30.60 -6.19
CA LEU A 346 -10.22 30.71 -6.26
C LEU A 346 -9.77 31.29 -7.60
N ALA A 347 -10.35 30.84 -8.72
CA ALA A 347 -10.03 31.35 -10.04
C ALA A 347 -10.28 32.86 -10.14
N LYS A 348 -11.46 33.34 -9.71
CA LYS A 348 -11.78 34.77 -9.66
C LYS A 348 -10.77 35.55 -8.81
N GLY A 349 -10.42 35.02 -7.64
CA GLY A 349 -9.45 35.64 -6.74
C GLY A 349 -8.04 35.74 -7.35
N PHE A 350 -7.53 34.66 -7.95
CA PHE A 350 -6.21 34.66 -8.57
C PHE A 350 -6.17 35.49 -9.85
N PHE A 351 -7.20 35.46 -10.70
CA PHE A 351 -7.23 36.31 -11.90
C PHE A 351 -7.36 37.79 -11.55
N TRP A 352 -8.05 38.14 -10.47
CA TRP A 352 -8.02 39.51 -9.95
C TRP A 352 -6.60 39.94 -9.54
N ILE A 353 -5.83 39.06 -8.87
CA ILE A 353 -4.43 39.33 -8.55
C ILE A 353 -3.58 39.44 -9.82
N GLU A 354 -3.84 38.62 -10.84
CA GLU A 354 -3.18 38.70 -12.15
C GLU A 354 -3.30 40.12 -12.76
N GLU A 355 -4.51 40.68 -12.76
CA GLU A 355 -4.77 42.03 -13.25
C GLU A 355 -3.98 43.08 -12.45
N GLN A 356 -3.95 42.97 -11.11
CA GLN A 356 -3.18 43.89 -10.28
C GLN A 356 -1.67 43.79 -10.53
N LEU A 357 -1.15 42.58 -10.78
CA LEU A 357 0.26 42.38 -11.14
C LEU A 357 0.58 43.06 -12.47
N LEU A 358 -0.30 42.93 -13.49
CA LEU A 358 -0.11 43.61 -14.78
C LEU A 358 -0.08 45.14 -14.62
N VAL A 359 -0.96 45.70 -13.79
CA VAL A 359 -0.96 47.14 -13.48
C VAL A 359 0.34 47.55 -12.78
N LEU A 360 0.81 46.77 -11.81
CA LEU A 360 2.07 47.03 -11.10
C LEU A 360 3.28 47.00 -12.04
N PHE A 361 3.38 46.00 -12.91
CA PHE A 361 4.48 45.89 -13.89
C PHE A 361 4.45 46.99 -14.95
N SER A 362 3.25 47.44 -15.32
CA SER A 362 3.04 48.60 -16.20
C SER A 362 3.48 49.90 -15.52
N TYR A 363 3.16 50.08 -14.24
CA TYR A 363 3.62 51.22 -13.44
C TYR A 363 5.16 51.26 -13.32
N LEU A 364 5.78 50.09 -13.13
CA LEU A 364 7.24 49.93 -13.08
C LEU A 364 7.94 50.04 -14.45
N LYS A 365 7.19 50.25 -15.54
CA LYS A 365 7.70 50.34 -16.93
C LYS A 365 8.62 49.18 -17.32
N THR A 366 8.27 47.97 -16.87
CA THR A 366 9.05 46.78 -17.22
C THR A 366 8.88 46.40 -18.69
N PRO A 367 9.93 45.86 -19.35
CA PRO A 367 9.81 45.37 -20.73
C PRO A 367 8.66 44.36 -20.91
N PRO A 368 7.92 44.40 -22.04
CA PRO A 368 6.76 43.54 -22.28
C PRO A 368 7.04 42.04 -22.04
N TRP A 369 8.13 41.54 -22.61
CA TRP A 369 8.50 40.14 -22.49
C TRP A 369 8.71 39.65 -21.05
N ILE A 370 9.08 40.54 -20.10
CA ILE A 370 9.32 40.18 -18.69
C ILE A 370 8.00 39.99 -17.95
N HIS A 371 7.08 40.95 -18.05
CA HIS A 371 5.82 40.82 -17.34
C HIS A 371 4.89 39.82 -18.01
N GLU A 372 4.96 39.66 -19.34
CA GLU A 372 4.19 38.65 -20.06
C GLU A 372 4.63 37.23 -19.69
N ILE A 373 5.93 36.91 -19.65
CA ILE A 373 6.37 35.56 -19.25
C ILE A 373 6.10 35.27 -17.77
N LEU A 374 6.28 36.24 -16.88
CA LEU A 374 6.09 36.04 -15.43
C LEU A 374 4.60 35.98 -15.06
N VAL A 375 3.78 36.87 -15.62
CA VAL A 375 2.37 36.99 -15.25
C VAL A 375 1.49 36.13 -16.16
N LEU A 376 1.53 36.34 -17.48
CA LEU A 376 0.68 35.62 -18.44
C LEU A 376 1.16 34.18 -18.70
N GLY A 377 2.44 33.90 -18.46
CA GLY A 377 3.02 32.55 -18.50
C GLY A 377 2.99 31.87 -17.14
N MET A 378 3.96 32.17 -16.27
CA MET A 378 4.18 31.43 -15.02
C MET A 378 3.00 31.54 -14.03
N TYR A 379 2.57 32.77 -13.72
CA TYR A 379 1.52 33.01 -12.73
C TYR A 379 0.17 32.48 -13.21
N ARG A 380 -0.25 32.78 -14.44
CA ARG A 380 -1.51 32.30 -15.02
C ARG A 380 -1.59 30.76 -15.01
N THR A 381 -0.52 30.07 -15.40
CA THR A 381 -0.48 28.60 -15.33
C THR A 381 -0.61 28.09 -13.90
N LEU A 382 0.08 28.72 -12.95
CA LEU A 382 -0.01 28.36 -11.54
C LEU A 382 -1.41 28.61 -10.97
N ALA A 383 -1.99 29.78 -11.24
CA ALA A 383 -3.33 30.15 -10.81
C ALA A 383 -4.37 29.15 -11.32
N TRP A 384 -4.26 28.75 -12.59
CA TRP A 384 -5.15 27.75 -13.19
C TRP A 384 -5.04 26.39 -12.51
N VAL A 385 -3.81 25.85 -12.42
CA VAL A 385 -3.54 24.53 -11.82
C VAL A 385 -4.02 24.50 -10.37
N VAL A 386 -3.71 25.53 -9.59
CA VAL A 386 -4.12 25.59 -8.18
C VAL A 386 -5.65 25.68 -8.06
N SER A 387 -6.31 26.52 -8.87
CA SER A 387 -7.77 26.69 -8.81
C SER A 387 -8.53 25.41 -9.13
N VAL A 388 -8.09 24.67 -10.15
CA VAL A 388 -8.80 23.48 -10.63
C VAL A 388 -8.44 22.22 -9.84
N MET A 389 -7.19 22.07 -9.42
CA MET A 389 -6.69 20.85 -8.79
C MET A 389 -6.99 20.78 -7.28
N LEU A 390 -6.88 21.92 -6.56
CA LEU A 390 -6.91 21.95 -5.10
C LEU A 390 -8.28 21.54 -4.51
N PRO A 391 -9.42 22.11 -4.94
CA PRO A 391 -10.69 21.83 -4.29
C PRO A 391 -11.20 20.39 -4.43
N PRO A 392 -11.13 19.74 -5.61
CA PRO A 392 -11.48 18.32 -5.74
C PRO A 392 -10.67 17.43 -4.81
N MET A 393 -9.36 17.70 -4.65
CA MET A 393 -8.50 16.91 -3.75
C MET A 393 -8.84 17.15 -2.28
N ALA A 394 -9.13 18.39 -1.91
CA ALA A 394 -9.53 18.77 -0.56
C ALA A 394 -10.87 18.12 -0.13
N ILE A 395 -11.74 17.79 -1.07
CA ILE A 395 -13.01 17.08 -0.79
C ILE A 395 -12.82 15.56 -0.86
N PHE A 396 -12.15 15.06 -1.90
CA PHE A 396 -12.00 13.63 -2.16
C PHE A 396 -11.21 12.93 -1.05
N PHE A 397 -10.07 13.47 -0.62
CA PHE A 397 -9.21 12.76 0.35
C PHE A 397 -9.84 12.62 1.75
N PRO A 398 -10.53 13.61 2.33
CA PRO A 398 -11.26 13.41 3.58
C PRO A 398 -12.36 12.35 3.48
N ILE A 399 -13.17 12.36 2.42
CA ILE A 399 -14.22 11.35 2.21
C ILE A 399 -13.61 9.96 2.05
N PHE A 400 -12.53 9.84 1.28
CA PHE A 400 -11.83 8.57 1.10
C PHE A 400 -11.22 8.06 2.41
N THR A 401 -10.60 8.94 3.20
CA THR A 401 -10.02 8.58 4.51
C THR A 401 -11.12 8.16 5.50
N LEU A 402 -12.30 8.78 5.43
CA LEU A 402 -13.46 8.37 6.21
C LEU A 402 -13.88 6.93 5.90
N LEU A 403 -13.89 6.55 4.61
CA LEU A 403 -14.24 5.19 4.16
C LEU A 403 -13.16 4.16 4.52
N GLU A 404 -11.90 4.59 4.55
CA GLU A 404 -10.77 3.80 5.04
C GLU A 404 -10.96 3.47 6.52
N ASP A 405 -11.22 4.48 7.36
CA ASP A 405 -11.42 4.34 8.81
C ASP A 405 -12.71 3.57 9.17
N LEU A 406 -13.76 3.71 8.35
CA LEU A 406 -14.98 2.91 8.47
C LEU A 406 -14.74 1.43 8.17
N GLY A 407 -13.64 1.07 7.48
CA GLY A 407 -13.32 -0.30 7.12
C GLY A 407 -13.94 -0.78 5.80
N TYR A 408 -14.53 0.11 5.01
CA TYR A 408 -15.12 -0.24 3.70
C TYR A 408 -14.08 -0.60 2.64
N LEU A 409 -12.97 0.15 2.60
CA LEU A 409 -11.90 -0.06 1.62
C LEU A 409 -11.34 -1.51 1.64
N PRO A 410 -11.01 -2.11 2.78
CA PRO A 410 -10.63 -3.53 2.85
C PRO A 410 -11.63 -4.50 2.18
N ARG A 411 -12.94 -4.22 2.22
CA ARG A 411 -13.95 -5.05 1.54
C ARG A 411 -13.90 -4.89 0.02
N ILE A 412 -13.63 -3.67 -0.46
CA ILE A 412 -13.36 -3.43 -1.90
C ILE A 412 -12.15 -4.25 -2.35
N ALA A 413 -11.06 -4.21 -1.57
CA ALA A 413 -9.85 -4.98 -1.87
C ALA A 413 -10.15 -6.48 -1.95
N PHE A 414 -10.95 -7.00 -1.01
CA PHE A 414 -11.40 -8.39 -1.00
C PHE A 414 -12.21 -8.74 -2.26
N ASN A 415 -13.19 -7.91 -2.65
CA ASN A 415 -14.02 -8.17 -3.83
C ASN A 415 -13.19 -8.21 -5.13
N LEU A 416 -12.16 -7.39 -5.23
CA LEU A 416 -11.30 -7.30 -6.42
C LEU A 416 -10.11 -8.28 -6.39
N ASP A 417 -9.80 -8.88 -5.25
CA ASP A 417 -8.60 -9.72 -5.07
C ASP A 417 -8.51 -10.86 -6.08
N TYR A 418 -9.63 -11.52 -6.38
CA TYR A 418 -9.69 -12.58 -7.38
C TYR A 418 -9.17 -12.14 -8.76
N TYR A 419 -9.51 -10.92 -9.19
CA TYR A 419 -9.09 -10.38 -10.48
C TYR A 419 -7.62 -9.93 -10.48
N PHE A 420 -7.16 -9.32 -9.38
CA PHE A 420 -5.74 -8.96 -9.23
C PHE A 420 -4.85 -10.19 -9.14
N LYS A 421 -5.30 -11.26 -8.47
CA LYS A 421 -4.58 -12.54 -8.40
C LYS A 421 -4.42 -13.18 -9.78
N LYS A 422 -5.45 -13.11 -10.65
CA LYS A 422 -5.34 -13.52 -12.06
C LYS A 422 -4.35 -12.68 -12.88
N ALA A 423 -4.07 -11.46 -12.46
CA ALA A 423 -3.04 -10.59 -13.04
C ALA A 423 -1.65 -10.77 -12.38
N CYS A 424 -1.48 -11.77 -11.50
CA CYS A 424 -0.26 -12.01 -10.72
C CYS A 424 0.10 -10.80 -9.83
N THR A 425 -0.92 -10.21 -9.21
CA THR A 425 -0.84 -9.05 -8.31
C THR A 425 -1.83 -9.24 -7.15
N HIS A 426 -1.88 -8.29 -6.22
CA HIS A 426 -2.59 -8.43 -4.95
C HIS A 426 -3.75 -7.45 -4.84
N GLY A 427 -4.86 -7.84 -4.19
CA GLY A 427 -6.05 -6.99 -4.00
C GLY A 427 -5.81 -5.64 -3.31
N LYS A 428 -4.69 -5.46 -2.56
CA LYS A 428 -4.27 -4.16 -2.03
C LYS A 428 -4.01 -3.13 -3.14
N GLN A 429 -3.65 -3.57 -4.35
CA GLN A 429 -3.51 -2.69 -5.51
C GLN A 429 -4.82 -1.98 -5.85
N ALA A 430 -5.98 -2.62 -5.65
CA ALA A 430 -7.28 -1.99 -5.84
C ALA A 430 -7.44 -0.74 -4.95
N LEU A 431 -6.98 -0.79 -3.70
CA LEU A 431 -7.02 0.35 -2.78
C LEU A 431 -6.20 1.54 -3.31
N THR A 432 -5.02 1.23 -3.84
CA THR A 432 -4.08 2.23 -4.35
C THR A 432 -4.60 2.88 -5.63
N MET A 433 -5.33 2.11 -6.45
CA MET A 433 -6.05 2.60 -7.63
C MET A 433 -7.25 3.47 -7.24
N CYS A 434 -8.02 3.06 -6.21
CA CYS A 434 -9.11 3.88 -5.71
C CYS A 434 -8.63 5.25 -5.24
N MET A 435 -7.45 5.33 -4.62
CA MET A 435 -6.80 6.58 -4.25
C MET A 435 -6.27 7.37 -5.47
N GLY A 436 -5.89 6.67 -6.53
CA GLY A 436 -5.46 7.25 -7.82
C GLY A 436 -6.53 8.11 -8.50
N PHE A 437 -7.81 7.73 -8.37
CA PHE A 437 -8.91 8.54 -8.93
C PHE A 437 -8.94 9.98 -8.40
N GLY A 438 -8.55 10.20 -7.15
CA GLY A 438 -8.34 11.56 -6.65
C GLY A 438 -7.08 12.19 -7.25
N CYS A 439 -5.94 11.52 -7.08
CA CYS A 439 -4.68 11.93 -7.68
C CYS A 439 -3.75 10.73 -7.86
N ASN A 440 -3.22 10.52 -9.07
CA ASN A 440 -2.25 9.44 -9.34
C ASN A 440 -0.99 9.56 -8.46
N ALA A 441 -0.54 10.77 -8.11
CA ALA A 441 0.58 10.96 -7.19
C ALA A 441 0.27 10.44 -5.78
N ALA A 442 -0.94 10.69 -5.27
CA ALA A 442 -1.39 10.17 -3.99
C ALA A 442 -1.57 8.64 -4.03
N GLY A 443 -2.10 8.11 -5.12
CA GLY A 443 -2.20 6.67 -5.37
C GLY A 443 -0.83 5.98 -5.37
N VAL A 444 0.20 6.58 -5.99
CA VAL A 444 1.58 6.06 -5.97
C VAL A 444 2.15 6.01 -4.55
N ILE A 445 1.87 7.02 -3.71
CA ILE A 445 2.26 6.99 -2.29
C ILE A 445 1.53 5.88 -1.54
N ALA A 446 0.26 5.64 -1.87
CA ALA A 446 -0.56 4.58 -1.26
C ALA A 446 -0.02 3.17 -1.57
N CYS A 447 0.73 2.98 -2.66
CA CYS A 447 1.36 1.70 -2.99
C CYS A 447 2.30 1.16 -1.90
N ARG A 448 2.68 1.97 -0.90
CA ARG A 448 3.38 1.53 0.32
C ARG A 448 2.62 0.45 1.12
N ILE A 449 1.29 0.35 0.95
CA ILE A 449 0.48 -0.67 1.60
C ILE A 449 0.75 -2.08 1.03
N ILE A 450 1.24 -2.17 -0.22
CA ILE A 450 1.57 -3.44 -0.88
C ILE A 450 2.91 -3.95 -0.34
N ASP A 451 2.93 -5.13 0.26
CA ASP A 451 4.09 -5.66 0.99
C ASP A 451 5.22 -6.08 0.05
N SER A 452 4.87 -6.83 -1.01
CA SER A 452 5.83 -7.30 -2.02
C SER A 452 6.43 -6.13 -2.80
N PRO A 453 7.77 -5.94 -2.81
CA PRO A 453 8.45 -4.90 -3.57
C PRO A 453 8.13 -4.93 -5.07
N ARG A 454 7.98 -6.13 -5.61
CA ARG A 454 7.66 -6.36 -7.01
C ARG A 454 6.25 -5.87 -7.34
N GLU A 455 5.27 -6.33 -6.57
CA GLU A 455 3.86 -5.97 -6.78
C GLU A 455 3.64 -4.48 -6.51
N ARG A 456 4.38 -3.91 -5.55
CA ARG A 456 4.42 -2.47 -5.31
C ARG A 456 4.86 -1.69 -6.55
N LEU A 457 5.93 -2.11 -7.22
CA LEU A 457 6.37 -1.47 -8.47
C LEU A 457 5.31 -1.58 -9.58
N ILE A 458 4.64 -2.72 -9.70
CA ILE A 458 3.54 -2.90 -10.66
C ILE A 458 2.40 -1.93 -10.33
N GLY A 459 2.00 -1.84 -9.06
CA GLY A 459 1.00 -0.89 -8.58
C GLY A 459 1.39 0.56 -8.90
N ILE A 460 2.66 0.94 -8.68
CA ILE A 460 3.17 2.28 -8.98
C ILE A 460 3.07 2.61 -10.48
N ILE A 461 3.48 1.68 -11.36
CA ILE A 461 3.45 1.89 -12.81
C ILE A 461 2.02 1.94 -13.34
N THR A 462 1.16 1.05 -12.85
CA THR A 462 -0.19 0.86 -13.38
C THR A 462 -1.23 1.83 -12.82
N ASN A 463 -0.94 2.53 -11.72
CA ASN A 463 -1.86 3.51 -11.15
C ASN A 463 -2.27 4.60 -12.16
N ASN A 464 -1.38 4.91 -13.11
CA ASN A 464 -1.63 5.91 -14.12
C ASN A 464 -2.77 5.58 -15.11
N PHE A 465 -3.17 4.31 -15.24
CA PHE A 465 -4.29 3.91 -16.11
C PHE A 465 -5.66 4.24 -15.50
N VAL A 466 -5.69 4.64 -14.23
CA VAL A 466 -6.90 5.15 -13.57
C VAL A 466 -7.02 6.65 -13.89
N PRO A 467 -8.20 7.12 -14.35
CA PRO A 467 -8.42 8.55 -14.56
C PRO A 467 -8.43 9.28 -13.22
N CYS A 468 -7.54 10.27 -13.06
CA CYS A 468 -7.54 11.15 -11.90
C CYS A 468 -8.40 12.40 -12.12
N ASN A 469 -8.63 13.19 -11.07
CA ASN A 469 -9.37 14.46 -11.12
C ASN A 469 -8.99 15.38 -12.30
N GLY A 470 -7.70 15.49 -12.65
CA GLY A 470 -7.25 16.32 -13.78
C GLY A 470 -7.62 15.78 -15.18
N ARG A 471 -8.04 14.52 -15.30
CA ARG A 471 -8.43 13.88 -16.56
C ARG A 471 -9.94 13.88 -16.79
N PHE A 472 -10.74 13.94 -15.72
CA PHE A 472 -12.20 13.95 -15.81
C PHE A 472 -12.77 15.14 -16.62
N PRO A 473 -12.28 16.38 -16.50
CA PRO A 473 -12.78 17.50 -17.31
C PRO A 473 -12.71 17.23 -18.81
N ILE A 474 -11.62 16.65 -19.29
CA ILE A 474 -11.46 16.28 -20.71
C ILE A 474 -12.46 15.19 -21.09
N LEU A 475 -12.57 14.13 -20.28
CA LEU A 475 -13.50 13.03 -20.56
C LEU A 475 -14.96 13.49 -20.57
N ILE A 476 -15.34 14.36 -19.62
CA ILE A 476 -16.69 14.94 -19.52
C ILE A 476 -16.96 15.87 -20.70
N ALA A 477 -16.02 16.75 -21.05
CA ALA A 477 -16.17 17.67 -22.17
C ALA A 477 -16.31 16.91 -23.50
N MET A 478 -15.46 15.92 -23.76
CA MET A 478 -15.53 15.11 -24.99
C MET A 478 -16.82 14.30 -25.08
N ALA A 479 -17.22 13.64 -23.98
CA ALA A 479 -18.47 12.90 -23.92
C ALA A 479 -19.68 13.83 -24.14
N GLY A 480 -19.69 15.02 -23.54
CA GLY A 480 -20.74 16.01 -23.72
C GLY A 480 -20.82 16.53 -25.15
N MET A 481 -19.70 16.93 -25.75
CA MET A 481 -19.70 17.59 -27.06
C MET A 481 -19.97 16.62 -28.22
N PHE A 482 -19.32 15.45 -28.21
CA PHE A 482 -19.29 14.53 -29.37
C PHE A 482 -20.17 13.30 -29.22
N ILE A 483 -20.46 12.84 -27.99
CA ILE A 483 -21.30 11.64 -27.76
C ILE A 483 -22.74 12.04 -27.43
N ALA A 484 -22.95 12.99 -26.49
CA ALA A 484 -24.28 13.41 -26.09
C ALA A 484 -25.07 14.04 -27.26
N GLY A 485 -24.38 14.82 -28.09
CA GLY A 485 -24.99 15.47 -29.26
C GLY A 485 -25.53 14.49 -30.31
N PHE A 486 -25.01 13.26 -30.37
CA PHE A 486 -25.47 12.24 -31.33
C PHE A 486 -26.70 11.47 -30.83
N ALA A 487 -26.92 11.41 -29.50
CA ALA A 487 -27.96 10.60 -28.87
C ALA A 487 -29.25 11.38 -28.52
N GLY A 488 -29.35 12.67 -28.89
CA GLY A 488 -30.55 13.48 -28.74
C GLY A 488 -31.06 13.54 -27.28
N ILE A 489 -32.30 13.14 -27.05
CA ILE A 489 -32.96 13.15 -25.72
C ILE A 489 -32.22 12.25 -24.71
N PHE A 490 -31.53 11.20 -25.18
CA PHE A 490 -30.71 10.32 -24.34
C PHE A 490 -29.26 10.80 -24.20
N GLY A 491 -28.93 12.02 -24.65
CA GLY A 491 -27.58 12.56 -24.66
C GLY A 491 -26.88 12.55 -23.31
N ALA A 492 -27.56 12.98 -22.25
CA ALA A 492 -26.99 13.00 -20.90
C ALA A 492 -26.69 11.59 -20.37
N PHE A 493 -27.56 10.62 -20.68
CA PHE A 493 -27.35 9.22 -20.33
C PHE A 493 -26.19 8.61 -21.12
N ALA A 494 -26.12 8.86 -22.43
CA ALA A 494 -25.04 8.39 -23.29
C ALA A 494 -23.67 8.95 -22.87
N ALA A 495 -23.59 10.23 -22.50
CA ALA A 495 -22.37 10.83 -21.98
C ALA A 495 -21.92 10.17 -20.67
N THR A 496 -22.85 9.98 -19.72
CA THR A 496 -22.56 9.32 -18.44
C THR A 496 -22.10 7.87 -18.66
N LEU A 497 -22.76 7.13 -19.54
CA LEU A 497 -22.40 5.77 -19.90
C LEU A 497 -21.00 5.71 -20.54
N SER A 498 -20.67 6.64 -21.43
CA SER A 498 -19.35 6.69 -22.06
C SER A 498 -18.21 6.92 -21.05
N ILE A 499 -18.43 7.75 -20.03
CA ILE A 499 -17.46 7.98 -18.95
C ILE A 499 -17.32 6.69 -18.11
N LEU A 500 -18.43 6.01 -17.79
CA LEU A 500 -18.38 4.74 -17.08
C LEU A 500 -17.60 3.68 -17.87
N VAL A 501 -17.84 3.58 -19.17
CA VAL A 501 -17.09 2.68 -20.08
C VAL A 501 -15.60 3.04 -20.08
N ALA A 502 -15.26 4.32 -20.15
CA ALA A 502 -13.87 4.80 -20.07
C ALA A 502 -13.19 4.39 -18.75
N ILE A 503 -13.87 4.51 -17.61
CA ILE A 503 -13.34 4.09 -16.31
C ILE A 503 -13.12 2.58 -16.26
N VAL A 504 -14.12 1.80 -16.68
CA VAL A 504 -14.03 0.33 -16.71
C VAL A 504 -12.92 -0.13 -17.65
N LEU A 505 -12.77 0.52 -18.80
CA LEU A 505 -11.67 0.28 -19.74
C LEU A 505 -10.31 0.55 -19.08
N GLY A 506 -10.15 1.65 -18.34
CA GLY A 506 -8.91 1.95 -17.61
C GLY A 506 -8.56 0.87 -16.57
N ILE A 507 -9.55 0.40 -15.80
CA ILE A 507 -9.36 -0.71 -14.84
C ILE A 507 -8.97 -2.01 -15.57
N PHE A 508 -9.63 -2.30 -16.69
CA PHE A 508 -9.34 -3.49 -17.49
C PHE A 508 -7.91 -3.46 -18.07
N ILE A 509 -7.49 -2.32 -18.63
CA ILE A 509 -6.12 -2.11 -19.13
C ILE A 509 -5.12 -2.25 -17.98
N THR A 510 -5.43 -1.71 -16.78
CA THR A 510 -4.59 -1.86 -15.59
C THR A 510 -4.30 -3.33 -15.29
N LEU A 511 -5.33 -4.20 -15.32
CA LEU A 511 -5.17 -5.64 -15.06
C LEU A 511 -4.33 -6.33 -16.15
N ILE A 512 -4.54 -5.98 -17.42
CA ILE A 512 -3.75 -6.52 -18.54
C ILE A 512 -2.28 -6.12 -18.40
N ILE A 513 -2.00 -4.84 -18.20
CA ILE A 513 -0.62 -4.34 -18.09
C ILE A 513 0.06 -4.90 -16.83
N SER A 514 -0.68 -5.03 -15.71
CA SER A 514 -0.17 -5.69 -14.50
C SER A 514 0.30 -7.12 -14.80
N ARG A 515 -0.49 -7.89 -15.56
CA ARG A 515 -0.14 -9.25 -15.98
C ARG A 515 1.07 -9.28 -16.92
N ILE A 516 1.14 -8.36 -17.89
CA ILE A 516 2.28 -8.27 -18.83
C ILE A 516 3.57 -7.96 -18.07
N LEU A 517 3.55 -6.93 -17.22
CA LEU A 517 4.71 -6.53 -16.41
C LEU A 517 5.17 -7.67 -15.48
N SER A 518 4.22 -8.36 -14.86
CA SER A 518 4.45 -9.52 -14.00
C SER A 518 5.14 -10.70 -14.70
N LYS A 519 4.90 -10.89 -15.99
CA LYS A 519 5.52 -11.99 -16.75
C LYS A 519 6.83 -11.62 -17.44
N THR A 520 7.05 -10.32 -17.68
CA THR A 520 8.17 -9.83 -18.50
C THR A 520 9.27 -9.20 -17.65
N ILE A 521 9.06 -7.97 -17.20
CA ILE A 521 10.08 -7.10 -16.57
C ILE A 521 10.26 -7.42 -15.08
N LEU A 522 9.19 -7.85 -14.41
CA LEU A 522 9.13 -8.02 -12.96
C LEU A 522 8.80 -9.49 -12.64
N LYS A 523 9.77 -10.41 -12.77
CA LYS A 523 9.62 -11.85 -12.45
C LYS A 523 9.85 -12.13 -10.95
N GLY A 524 9.25 -13.20 -10.42
CA GLY A 524 9.30 -13.56 -8.99
C GLY A 524 8.10 -14.39 -8.51
N LEU A 525 8.09 -14.84 -7.25
CA LEU A 525 6.97 -15.54 -6.64
C LEU A 525 5.91 -14.55 -6.12
N PRO A 526 4.60 -14.81 -6.30
CA PRO A 526 3.53 -13.99 -5.74
C PRO A 526 3.51 -14.10 -4.21
N SER A 527 3.20 -13.01 -3.49
CA SER A 527 3.11 -13.07 -2.02
C SER A 527 1.88 -13.87 -1.55
N THR A 528 2.04 -14.63 -0.46
CA THR A 528 0.93 -15.30 0.25
C THR A 528 0.06 -14.26 0.96
N PHE A 529 -1.26 -14.39 0.81
CA PHE A 529 -2.23 -13.36 1.21
C PHE A 529 -2.98 -13.76 2.48
N THR A 530 -2.81 -12.98 3.54
CA THR A 530 -3.69 -12.96 4.71
C THR A 530 -4.26 -11.55 4.87
N LEU A 531 -5.39 -11.24 4.22
CA LEU A 531 -6.09 -9.97 4.46
C LEU A 531 -6.95 -10.09 5.70
N GLU A 532 -6.48 -9.47 6.78
CA GLU A 532 -7.32 -9.26 7.95
C GLU A 532 -8.35 -8.19 7.60
N LEU A 533 -9.64 -8.56 7.58
CA LEU A 533 -10.72 -7.58 7.50
C LEU A 533 -10.80 -6.87 8.85
N PRO A 534 -10.45 -5.57 8.95
CA PRO A 534 -10.54 -4.87 10.21
C PRO A 534 -12.01 -4.73 10.64
N PRO A 535 -12.30 -4.71 11.96
CA PRO A 535 -13.65 -4.45 12.45
C PRO A 535 -14.10 -3.03 12.08
N TYR A 536 -15.42 -2.84 11.92
CA TYR A 536 -15.98 -1.50 11.70
C TYR A 536 -15.68 -0.60 12.91
N ARG A 537 -15.12 0.58 12.66
CA ARG A 537 -14.78 1.56 13.70
C ARG A 537 -15.51 2.87 13.41
N LYS A 538 -15.94 3.57 14.46
CA LYS A 538 -16.51 4.92 14.32
C LYS A 538 -15.37 5.91 14.00
N PRO A 539 -15.43 6.62 12.87
CA PRO A 539 -14.35 7.51 12.45
C PRO A 539 -14.32 8.81 13.28
N GLN A 540 -13.12 9.35 13.50
CA GLN A 540 -12.91 10.64 14.17
C GLN A 540 -12.95 11.79 13.16
N ILE A 541 -14.14 12.14 12.67
CA ILE A 541 -14.39 13.04 11.53
C ILE A 541 -13.53 14.33 11.57
N GLY A 542 -13.53 15.06 12.69
CA GLY A 542 -12.79 16.34 12.80
C GLY A 542 -11.27 16.19 12.65
N ARG A 543 -10.68 15.16 13.26
CA ARG A 543 -9.23 14.88 13.16
C ARG A 543 -8.85 14.42 11.77
N ILE A 544 -9.72 13.65 11.12
CA ILE A 544 -9.52 13.12 9.75
C ILE A 544 -9.47 14.27 8.74
N ILE A 545 -10.42 15.20 8.79
CA ILE A 545 -10.49 16.32 7.84
C ILE A 545 -9.22 17.17 7.91
N ILE A 546 -8.82 17.59 9.12
CA ILE A 546 -7.62 18.42 9.31
C ILE A 546 -6.39 17.67 8.80
N ARG A 547 -6.18 16.45 9.27
CA ARG A 547 -5.00 15.67 8.90
C ARG A 547 -4.93 15.39 7.39
N SER A 548 -6.07 15.07 6.77
CA SER A 548 -6.13 14.74 5.35
C SER A 548 -5.81 15.95 4.46
N ILE A 549 -6.33 17.14 4.81
CA ILE A 549 -6.04 18.38 4.07
C ILE A 549 -4.56 18.76 4.21
N PHE A 550 -4.00 18.74 5.42
CA PHE A 550 -2.62 19.15 5.65
C PHE A 550 -1.58 18.13 5.16
N ASP A 551 -1.75 16.84 5.49
CA ASP A 551 -0.74 15.82 5.17
C ASP A 551 -0.77 15.39 3.70
N ARG A 552 -1.95 15.34 3.06
CA ARG A 552 -2.11 14.79 1.70
C ARG A 552 -2.28 15.87 0.64
N THR A 553 -3.14 16.87 0.86
CA THR A 553 -3.47 17.85 -0.18
C THR A 553 -2.35 18.89 -0.36
N LEU A 554 -1.90 19.56 0.71
CA LEU A 554 -0.89 20.62 0.61
C LEU A 554 0.47 20.11 0.11
N PHE A 555 0.89 18.92 0.53
CA PHE A 555 2.17 18.35 0.10
C PHE A 555 2.20 18.01 -1.39
N VAL A 556 1.07 17.53 -1.94
CA VAL A 556 0.92 17.27 -3.38
C VAL A 556 0.84 18.60 -4.14
N LEU A 557 0.11 19.58 -3.62
CA LEU A 557 0.01 20.92 -4.21
C LEU A 557 1.38 21.59 -4.34
N GLY A 558 2.22 21.53 -3.30
CA GLY A 558 3.56 22.10 -3.34
C GLY A 558 4.43 21.52 -4.47
N ARG A 559 4.28 20.23 -4.79
CA ARG A 559 4.98 19.62 -5.94
C ARG A 559 4.41 20.09 -7.28
N ALA A 560 3.10 20.25 -7.37
CA ALA A 560 2.45 20.75 -8.58
C ALA A 560 2.89 22.19 -8.89
N VAL A 561 2.93 23.06 -7.87
CA VAL A 561 3.37 24.46 -8.01
C VAL A 561 4.80 24.58 -8.53
N VAL A 562 5.73 23.77 -7.98
CA VAL A 562 7.15 23.78 -8.40
C VAL A 562 7.33 23.40 -9.87
N VAL A 563 6.42 22.60 -10.44
CA VAL A 563 6.50 22.20 -11.86
C VAL A 563 5.65 23.09 -12.78
N ALA A 564 4.50 23.55 -12.31
CA ALA A 564 3.57 24.35 -13.11
C ALA A 564 4.16 25.70 -13.52
N ALA A 565 4.83 26.41 -12.60
CA ALA A 565 5.37 27.75 -12.90
C ALA A 565 6.45 27.73 -14.02
N PRO A 566 7.52 26.91 -13.96
CA PRO A 566 8.49 26.81 -15.06
C PRO A 566 7.85 26.38 -16.38
N ALA A 567 6.86 25.49 -16.33
CA ALA A 567 6.17 25.06 -17.53
C ALA A 567 5.29 26.15 -18.14
N GLY A 568 4.69 27.01 -17.33
CA GLY A 568 3.96 28.19 -17.81
C GLY A 568 4.86 29.14 -18.61
N ALA A 569 6.10 29.33 -18.17
CA ALA A 569 7.10 30.07 -18.96
C ALA A 569 7.39 29.39 -20.31
N VAL A 570 7.55 28.05 -20.33
CA VAL A 570 7.77 27.30 -21.57
C VAL A 570 6.58 27.38 -22.52
N ILE A 571 5.35 27.25 -22.00
CA ILE A 571 4.12 27.38 -22.79
C ILE A 571 4.02 28.77 -23.41
N TRP A 572 4.32 29.81 -22.63
CA TRP A 572 4.33 31.19 -23.12
C TRP A 572 5.39 31.40 -24.21
N ILE A 573 6.61 30.89 -24.03
CA ILE A 573 7.69 30.94 -25.03
C ILE A 573 7.23 30.27 -26.34
N MET A 574 6.63 29.08 -26.24
CA MET A 574 6.15 28.32 -27.38
C MET A 574 5.02 29.05 -28.14
N GLY A 575 4.14 29.75 -27.41
CA GLY A 575 3.01 30.47 -27.98
C GLY A 575 3.35 31.83 -28.60
N ASN A 576 4.32 32.56 -28.06
CA ASN A 576 4.59 33.96 -28.44
C ASN A 576 5.83 34.14 -29.32
N ILE A 577 6.81 33.22 -29.27
CA ILE A 577 7.99 33.34 -30.14
C ILE A 577 7.63 32.84 -31.54
N ASN A 578 7.71 33.75 -32.51
CA ASN A 578 7.44 33.48 -33.90
C ASN A 578 8.73 33.29 -34.71
N LEU A 579 8.79 32.20 -35.48
CA LEU A 579 9.86 31.92 -36.45
C LEU A 579 9.23 31.83 -37.85
N GLY A 580 9.58 32.75 -38.75
CA GLY A 580 9.04 32.75 -40.11
C GLY A 580 7.52 33.02 -40.18
N GLY A 581 6.98 33.81 -39.24
CA GLY A 581 5.57 34.23 -39.23
C GLY A 581 4.59 33.27 -38.55
N ILE A 582 5.06 32.13 -38.04
CA ILE A 582 4.27 31.18 -37.24
C ILE A 582 4.95 30.93 -35.89
N SER A 583 4.16 30.61 -34.86
CA SER A 583 4.69 30.37 -33.51
C SER A 583 5.48 29.07 -33.44
N LEU A 584 6.40 28.98 -32.48
CA LEU A 584 7.18 27.77 -32.21
C LEU A 584 6.27 26.57 -31.92
N LEU A 585 5.15 26.81 -31.23
CA LEU A 585 4.11 25.80 -30.99
C LEU A 585 3.57 25.22 -32.31
N VAL A 586 3.21 26.07 -33.28
CA VAL A 586 2.68 25.64 -34.58
C VAL A 586 3.72 24.85 -35.37
N HIS A 587 4.99 25.28 -35.33
CA HIS A 587 6.09 24.51 -35.93
C HIS A 587 6.18 23.09 -35.37
N CYS A 588 6.19 22.95 -34.04
CA CYS A 588 6.23 21.65 -33.39
C CYS A 588 4.96 20.83 -33.66
N ALA A 589 3.77 21.45 -33.65
CA ALA A 589 2.52 20.77 -33.97
C ALA A 589 2.55 20.19 -35.39
N ARG A 590 3.01 20.96 -36.39
CA ARG A 590 3.15 20.49 -37.77
C ARG A 590 4.17 19.35 -37.91
N PHE A 591 5.25 19.36 -37.12
CA PHE A 591 6.22 18.27 -37.09
C PHE A 591 5.61 16.96 -36.58
N PHE A 592 4.80 17.01 -35.53
CA PHE A 592 4.14 15.82 -34.97
C PHE A 592 2.86 15.41 -35.72
N ASP A 593 2.27 16.30 -36.52
CA ASP A 593 0.97 16.08 -37.19
C ASP A 593 0.88 14.79 -38.00
N PRO A 594 1.87 14.38 -38.83
CA PRO A 594 1.80 13.13 -39.57
C PRO A 594 1.65 11.90 -38.65
N PHE A 595 2.41 11.88 -37.55
CA PHE A 595 2.34 10.82 -36.56
C PHE A 595 1.03 10.86 -35.76
N ALA A 596 0.62 12.05 -35.32
CA ALA A 596 -0.61 12.23 -34.56
C ALA A 596 -1.84 11.78 -35.36
N ARG A 597 -1.89 12.11 -36.67
CA ARG A 597 -2.95 11.63 -37.56
C ARG A 597 -2.98 10.12 -37.69
N LEU A 598 -1.85 9.41 -37.64
CA LEU A 598 -1.86 7.94 -37.69
C LEU A 598 -2.57 7.30 -36.51
N ILE A 599 -2.53 7.94 -35.33
CA ILE A 599 -3.21 7.48 -34.11
C ILE A 599 -4.59 8.12 -33.91
N GLY A 600 -5.13 8.81 -34.91
CA GLY A 600 -6.45 9.42 -34.86
C GLY A 600 -6.52 10.72 -34.06
N LEU A 601 -5.40 11.38 -33.83
CA LEU A 601 -5.29 12.72 -33.25
C LEU A 601 -4.79 13.72 -34.32
N ASP A 602 -4.55 14.97 -33.95
CA ASP A 602 -3.82 15.94 -34.77
C ASP A 602 -2.56 16.44 -34.04
N GLY A 603 -1.70 17.15 -34.76
CA GLY A 603 -0.45 17.67 -34.19
C GLY A 603 -0.64 18.61 -33.00
N TYR A 604 -1.77 19.34 -32.96
CA TYR A 604 -2.09 20.27 -31.87
C TYR A 604 -2.52 19.56 -30.60
N ILE A 605 -3.38 18.53 -30.69
CA ILE A 605 -3.76 17.66 -29.58
C ILE A 605 -2.51 17.02 -28.99
N PHE A 606 -1.65 16.44 -29.84
CA PHE A 606 -0.44 15.78 -29.36
C PHE A 606 0.50 16.76 -28.65
N MET A 607 0.70 17.97 -29.19
CA MET A 607 1.47 19.01 -28.50
C MET A 607 0.80 19.52 -27.22
N ALA A 608 -0.52 19.62 -27.18
CA ALA A 608 -1.25 20.02 -25.98
C ALA A 608 -1.03 19.01 -24.83
N PHE A 609 -0.99 17.70 -25.12
CA PHE A 609 -0.61 16.70 -24.12
C PHE A 609 0.86 16.84 -23.67
N ILE A 610 1.79 17.11 -24.60
CA ILE A 610 3.22 17.28 -24.28
C ILE A 610 3.42 18.49 -23.37
N LEU A 611 2.85 19.63 -23.74
CA LEU A 611 2.92 20.86 -22.94
C LEU A 611 2.09 20.76 -21.64
N GLY A 612 1.06 19.93 -21.64
CA GLY A 612 0.25 19.56 -20.47
C GLY A 612 0.90 18.52 -19.54
N LEU A 613 2.14 18.09 -19.80
CA LEU A 613 2.88 17.19 -18.90
C LEU A 613 2.92 17.63 -17.41
N PRO A 614 3.00 18.93 -17.06
CA PRO A 614 2.93 19.38 -15.66
C PRO A 614 1.63 18.97 -14.96
N ALA A 615 0.51 19.12 -15.67
CA ALA A 615 -0.84 19.08 -15.14
C ALA A 615 -1.83 18.75 -16.27
N ASN A 616 -2.68 17.74 -16.09
CA ASN A 616 -3.54 17.28 -17.19
C ASN A 616 -4.73 18.21 -17.44
N GLU A 617 -5.11 19.00 -16.45
CA GLU A 617 -6.19 19.97 -16.50
C GLU A 617 -5.91 21.16 -17.45
N ILE A 618 -4.64 21.44 -17.79
CA ILE A 618 -4.27 22.53 -18.72
C ILE A 618 -4.26 22.09 -20.19
N VAL A 619 -4.47 20.81 -20.50
CA VAL A 619 -4.44 20.30 -21.89
C VAL A 619 -5.49 20.99 -22.77
N ILE A 620 -6.72 21.16 -22.29
CA ILE A 620 -7.79 21.82 -23.06
C ILE A 620 -7.52 23.32 -23.25
N PRO A 621 -7.12 24.09 -22.21
CA PRO A 621 -6.68 25.47 -22.38
C PRO A 621 -5.53 25.66 -23.37
N ILE A 622 -4.53 24.78 -23.36
CA ILE A 622 -3.42 24.80 -24.32
C ILE A 622 -3.91 24.49 -25.73
N LEU A 623 -4.82 23.53 -25.87
CA LEU A 623 -5.41 23.17 -27.16
C LEU A 623 -6.22 24.33 -27.77
N ILE A 624 -7.06 25.00 -26.97
CA ILE A 624 -7.82 26.19 -27.40
C ILE A 624 -6.85 27.31 -27.80
N MET A 625 -5.86 27.60 -26.95
CA MET A 625 -4.81 28.58 -27.25
C MET A 625 -4.12 28.28 -28.59
N SER A 626 -3.84 27.01 -28.86
CA SER A 626 -3.18 26.55 -30.08
C SER A 626 -4.06 26.76 -31.32
N TYR A 627 -5.33 26.35 -31.29
CA TYR A 627 -6.25 26.53 -32.42
C TYR A 627 -6.59 28.01 -32.68
N MET A 628 -6.68 28.82 -31.63
CA MET A 628 -6.94 30.26 -31.77
C MET A 628 -5.69 31.09 -32.08
N SER A 629 -4.50 30.45 -32.14
CA SER A 629 -3.20 31.12 -32.32
C SER A 629 -3.00 32.28 -31.33
N LYS A 630 -3.34 32.06 -30.06
CA LYS A 630 -3.18 33.04 -28.97
C LYS A 630 -1.89 32.77 -28.19
N GLY A 631 -1.33 33.82 -27.60
CA GLY A 631 -0.09 33.77 -26.81
C GLY A 631 -0.23 33.31 -25.36
N SER A 632 -1.46 33.10 -24.89
CA SER A 632 -1.72 32.75 -23.49
C SER A 632 -2.85 31.74 -23.40
N MET A 633 -2.86 30.93 -22.34
CA MET A 633 -3.95 29.99 -22.06
C MET A 633 -5.27 30.73 -21.84
N LEU A 634 -6.36 30.11 -22.30
CA LEU A 634 -7.72 30.66 -22.31
C LEU A 634 -8.74 29.59 -21.93
N GLU A 635 -9.86 30.03 -21.36
CA GLU A 635 -11.09 29.25 -21.23
C GLU A 635 -12.17 29.81 -22.15
N LEU A 636 -12.92 28.93 -22.80
CA LEU A 636 -14.18 29.32 -23.43
C LEU A 636 -15.30 29.11 -22.41
N SER A 637 -16.20 30.08 -22.29
CA SER A 637 -17.31 30.06 -21.32
C SER A 637 -18.42 29.09 -21.70
N SER A 638 -18.47 28.64 -22.96
CA SER A 638 -19.51 27.76 -23.48
C SER A 638 -18.93 26.48 -24.12
N LEU A 639 -19.52 25.34 -23.76
CA LEU A 639 -19.23 24.05 -24.40
C LEU A 639 -19.59 24.04 -25.89
N ASN A 640 -20.56 24.84 -26.33
CA ASN A 640 -20.95 24.90 -27.73
C ASN A 640 -19.88 25.63 -28.57
N GLU A 641 -19.34 26.74 -28.06
CA GLU A 641 -18.24 27.47 -28.72
C GLU A 641 -16.99 26.58 -28.83
N MET A 642 -16.69 25.82 -27.77
CA MET A 642 -15.60 24.86 -27.77
C MET A 642 -15.81 23.76 -28.82
N LYS A 643 -17.04 23.23 -28.93
CA LYS A 643 -17.39 22.23 -29.94
C LYS A 643 -17.24 22.77 -31.36
N GLU A 644 -17.73 23.98 -31.64
CA GLU A 644 -17.61 24.61 -32.95
C GLU A 644 -16.15 24.85 -33.32
N LEU A 645 -15.33 25.35 -32.38
CA LEU A 645 -13.89 25.51 -32.59
C LEU A 645 -13.22 24.19 -32.99
N PHE A 646 -13.54 23.10 -32.31
CA PHE A 646 -12.97 21.78 -32.59
C PHE A 646 -13.43 21.23 -33.94
N ILE A 647 -14.73 21.30 -34.26
CA ILE A 647 -15.25 20.86 -35.56
C ILE A 647 -14.62 21.67 -36.70
N ASN A 648 -14.49 22.98 -36.55
CA ASN A 648 -13.86 23.86 -37.55
C ASN A 648 -12.37 23.54 -37.78
N ASN A 649 -11.70 22.94 -36.79
CA ASN A 649 -10.33 22.44 -36.90
C ASN A 649 -10.26 20.95 -37.28
N GLY A 650 -11.35 20.37 -37.81
CA GLY A 650 -11.36 19.02 -38.38
C GLY A 650 -11.60 17.89 -37.37
N TRP A 651 -12.11 18.19 -36.18
CA TRP A 651 -12.44 17.14 -35.21
C TRP A 651 -13.61 16.27 -35.68
N THR A 652 -13.38 14.97 -35.64
CA THR A 652 -14.40 13.94 -35.87
C THR A 652 -14.76 13.24 -34.57
N TRP A 653 -15.84 12.45 -34.58
CA TRP A 653 -16.17 11.56 -33.46
C TRP A 653 -15.00 10.61 -33.12
N MET A 654 -14.27 10.14 -34.14
CA MET A 654 -13.08 9.30 -33.97
C MET A 654 -11.97 10.06 -33.24
N THR A 655 -11.76 11.32 -33.58
CA THR A 655 -10.76 12.18 -32.93
C THR A 655 -11.10 12.39 -31.45
N ALA A 656 -12.38 12.60 -31.14
CA ALA A 656 -12.86 12.71 -29.76
C ALA A 656 -12.64 11.40 -28.98
N VAL A 657 -13.01 10.25 -29.54
CA VAL A 657 -12.80 8.93 -28.91
C VAL A 657 -11.31 8.63 -28.72
N CYS A 658 -10.47 8.89 -29.72
CA CYS A 658 -9.02 8.72 -29.62
C CYS A 658 -8.43 9.66 -28.56
N THR A 659 -8.93 10.90 -28.45
CA THR A 659 -8.54 11.85 -27.41
C THR A 659 -8.93 11.34 -26.01
N MET A 660 -10.12 10.77 -25.85
CA MET A 660 -10.54 10.16 -24.58
C MET A 660 -9.66 8.98 -24.20
N ILE A 661 -9.38 8.07 -25.14
CA ILE A 661 -8.50 6.91 -24.92
C ILE A 661 -7.08 7.35 -24.59
N PHE A 662 -6.54 8.33 -25.32
CA PHE A 662 -5.22 8.88 -25.06
C PHE A 662 -5.16 9.58 -23.71
N THR A 663 -6.22 10.30 -23.33
CA THR A 663 -6.35 10.91 -21.99
C THR A 663 -6.28 9.85 -20.89
N LEU A 664 -6.87 8.67 -21.07
CA LEU A 664 -6.80 7.58 -20.08
C LEU A 664 -5.41 6.94 -19.99
N ASN A 665 -4.70 6.85 -21.13
CA ASN A 665 -3.53 5.97 -21.25
C ASN A 665 -2.20 6.71 -21.46
N HIS A 666 -2.15 8.02 -21.65
CA HIS A 666 -0.89 8.76 -21.78
C HIS A 666 -0.08 8.76 -20.48
N TRP A 667 1.14 9.29 -20.55
CA TRP A 667 2.08 9.40 -19.43
C TRP A 667 1.47 10.04 -18.16
N PRO A 668 2.04 9.76 -16.97
CA PRO A 668 1.65 10.46 -15.75
C PRO A 668 2.05 11.93 -15.78
N CYS A 669 1.29 12.78 -15.08
CA CYS A 669 1.69 14.17 -14.89
C CYS A 669 3.03 14.26 -14.12
N ALA A 670 3.74 15.37 -14.28
CA ALA A 670 5.06 15.57 -13.70
C ALA A 670 5.08 15.40 -12.18
N THR A 671 4.03 15.85 -11.48
CA THR A 671 3.85 15.63 -10.05
C THR A 671 3.86 14.15 -9.69
N THR A 672 3.23 13.31 -10.50
CA THR A 672 3.23 11.86 -10.34
C THR A 672 4.61 11.28 -10.65
N LEU A 673 5.27 11.70 -11.73
CA LEU A 673 6.64 11.25 -12.07
C LEU A 673 7.67 11.58 -10.97
N LEU A 674 7.62 12.79 -10.41
CA LEU A 674 8.45 13.19 -9.28
C LEU A 674 8.15 12.35 -8.03
N THR A 675 6.88 11.98 -7.84
CA THR A 675 6.46 11.11 -6.74
C THR A 675 6.99 9.70 -6.94
N ILE A 676 6.88 9.14 -8.15
CA ILE A 676 7.46 7.84 -8.52
C ILE A 676 8.97 7.84 -8.28
N ARG A 677 9.68 8.90 -8.69
CA ARG A 677 11.13 9.04 -8.42
C ARG A 677 11.42 9.01 -6.92
N LYS A 678 10.62 9.69 -6.10
CA LYS A 678 10.80 9.71 -4.64
C LYS A 678 10.46 8.37 -3.98
N GLU A 679 9.46 7.64 -4.47
CA GLU A 679 9.10 6.32 -3.92
C GLU A 679 10.07 5.22 -4.36
N THR A 680 10.49 5.21 -5.62
CA THR A 680 11.37 4.18 -6.19
C THR A 680 12.86 4.50 -6.06
N GLN A 681 13.22 5.76 -5.78
CA GLN A 681 14.60 6.28 -5.76
C GLN A 681 15.39 6.00 -7.05
N SER A 682 14.71 5.81 -8.18
CA SER A 682 15.33 5.40 -9.44
C SER A 682 14.71 6.10 -10.64
N TRP A 683 15.56 6.73 -11.46
CA TRP A 683 15.15 7.31 -12.73
C TRP A 683 14.71 6.27 -13.75
N LYS A 684 15.25 5.05 -13.68
CA LYS A 684 14.87 3.95 -14.56
C LYS A 684 13.37 3.67 -14.45
N TRP A 685 12.87 3.56 -13.22
CA TRP A 685 11.45 3.29 -12.97
C TRP A 685 10.56 4.48 -13.32
N THR A 686 11.01 5.72 -13.11
CA THR A 686 10.30 6.92 -13.59
C THR A 686 10.12 6.91 -15.10
N TRP A 687 11.16 6.58 -15.87
CA TRP A 687 11.07 6.48 -17.33
C TRP A 687 10.18 5.32 -17.79
N ILE A 688 10.25 4.17 -17.13
CA ILE A 688 9.35 3.05 -17.43
C ILE A 688 7.88 3.44 -17.18
N SER A 689 7.59 4.13 -16.07
CA SER A 689 6.25 4.65 -15.78
C SER A 689 5.77 5.72 -16.76
N PHE A 690 6.69 6.43 -17.42
CA PHE A 690 6.36 7.35 -18.51
C PHE A 690 6.05 6.56 -19.80
N ILE A 691 6.94 5.65 -20.20
CA ILE A 691 6.90 4.95 -21.48
C ILE A 691 5.75 3.94 -21.58
N VAL A 692 5.52 3.14 -20.54
CA VAL A 692 4.55 2.03 -20.58
C VAL A 692 3.12 2.51 -20.86
N PRO A 693 2.58 3.52 -20.15
CA PRO A 693 1.29 4.09 -20.50
C PRO A 693 1.32 4.71 -21.90
N THR A 694 2.33 5.52 -22.22
CA THR A 694 2.44 6.20 -23.52
C THR A 694 2.34 5.24 -24.71
N ILE A 695 3.10 4.14 -24.68
CA ILE A 695 3.06 3.11 -25.71
C ILE A 695 1.67 2.45 -25.75
N THR A 696 1.10 2.12 -24.59
CA THR A 696 -0.26 1.56 -24.50
C THR A 696 -1.30 2.50 -25.14
N GLY A 697 -1.26 3.80 -24.85
CA GLY A 697 -2.13 4.80 -25.43
C GLY A 697 -1.98 4.90 -26.95
N ILE A 698 -0.74 5.00 -27.44
CA ILE A 698 -0.43 5.04 -28.88
C ILE A 698 -0.97 3.80 -29.59
N ILE A 699 -0.73 2.61 -29.04
CA ILE A 699 -1.18 1.34 -29.65
C ILE A 699 -2.72 1.27 -29.70
N ILE A 700 -3.41 1.58 -28.61
CA ILE A 700 -4.88 1.49 -28.58
C ILE A 700 -5.49 2.54 -29.52
N CYS A 701 -5.02 3.78 -29.49
CA CYS A 701 -5.47 4.83 -30.40
C CYS A 701 -5.20 4.47 -31.87
N PHE A 702 -4.03 3.92 -32.18
CA PHE A 702 -3.70 3.43 -33.52
C PHE A 702 -4.69 2.34 -33.97
N ILE A 703 -4.94 1.32 -33.15
CA ILE A 703 -5.88 0.25 -33.47
C ILE A 703 -7.27 0.83 -33.76
N VAL A 704 -7.79 1.68 -32.87
CA VAL A 704 -9.12 2.29 -33.02
C VAL A 704 -9.20 3.14 -34.29
N ALA A 705 -8.21 4.00 -34.54
CA ALA A 705 -8.20 4.90 -35.69
C ALA A 705 -8.11 4.13 -37.02
N GLN A 706 -7.25 3.11 -37.10
CA GLN A 706 -7.11 2.32 -38.32
C GLN A 706 -8.34 1.44 -38.56
N THR A 707 -8.91 0.84 -37.52
CA THR A 707 -10.15 0.07 -37.66
C THR A 707 -11.31 0.95 -38.13
N ALA A 708 -11.47 2.15 -37.59
CA ALA A 708 -12.52 3.09 -38.01
C ALA A 708 -12.37 3.50 -39.50
N ARG A 709 -11.14 3.74 -39.95
CA ARG A 709 -10.83 4.06 -41.36
C ARG A 709 -11.06 2.88 -42.29
N ILE A 710 -10.64 1.68 -41.91
CA ILE A 710 -10.84 0.45 -42.70
C ILE A 710 -12.33 0.13 -42.86
N LEU A 711 -13.13 0.37 -41.83
CA LEU A 711 -14.58 0.19 -41.87
C LEU A 711 -15.34 1.33 -42.58
N GLY A 712 -14.66 2.41 -42.98
CA GLY A 712 -15.27 3.55 -43.67
C GLY A 712 -16.24 4.36 -42.81
N ILE A 713 -16.07 4.36 -41.48
CA ILE A 713 -16.98 5.04 -40.52
C ILE A 713 -16.55 6.51 -40.28
N VAL A 714 -15.50 6.98 -40.98
CA VAL A 714 -14.93 8.34 -40.88
C VAL A 714 -14.54 8.84 -42.26
#